data_AF-A0A1D6K233-F1
#
_entry.id   AF-A0A1D6K233-F1
#
_cell.length_a   1.000
_cell.length_b   1.000
_cell.length_c   1.000
_cell.angle_alpha   90.00
_cell.angle_beta   90.00
_cell.angle_gamma   90.00
#
_symmetry.space_group_name_H-M   'P 1'
#
loop_
_entity.id
_entity.type
_entity.pdbx_description
1 polymer ?
#
loop_
_entity_poly.entity_id
_entity_poly.type
_entity_poly.pdbx_seq_one_letter_code
_entity_poly.pdbx_strand_id
1 'polypeptide(L)'
;MNVHVPQDEISRAEAMNIVDANKQYIGPRSGDAVRGLIQDHIVGAVLLTKPDTLLSREEYSQLVFGSCVPSSNCGSHHPAKVSAIEDYDTLELVHPAIWKPRPLWTGKQVITTILNHLTKGCPPFTVEQKGKIPKEYLKEDPSAQKEKEDPSARKEAHSAKKGKREDPSAQKEKDSSVNKEKQEKIQKQKQKDRSELVLYIHNNELIKGIIDKAQFGKYGIVHTVHELYGAYTAGILLSTFSRLFTLFLQLHGFTCGVDDLLLLPEKDKLRSKILSGSEVRSNEVHWKFTGADEDHKGDLVKLHMEVEKAVRSNGESDTATLDNDMKNALNGITTDVNKILFPDGLQKPFPGNCLSLMTTTGAKGGPVNMNQISSLLGQQELEGKRVPRMVSGKTLPCFPPWDISSRAGGFISDRFLTGLRPQEYYFHCMAGREGLVDTAVKTSRSGYLQRCLIKCLESLKVSYDHTVRDADGSIVQFCYGEDGVDVLKTSFLNEFKELADNRKAVLAKLGGCSKDPTLSKCNGYITELPPKLIDKAEEFLKHSKECCRYNIEAKELKELLKVKFLSSLVDPGEAVGVVAAQSIGEPSTQMTLNTFHLAGRGDMNVTLGIPRLKEILMTASDNIRTPVMKCPLLEHISEDDAKMVVAKLRRVRVADVVEKIEVCTVPFYNSNGRVSTLYKLQMKLYPQDQLESGLTIDECQATLRTVFVEAMEHAIEKHLDLLYKINEIRAVKIEDTEGSLLNGDEESQSRHADGGDTGTSDDDDQNDNDVDLGTDAEKMKRQEKDEMEYDDDTETEEGMGSESEESDEDPAESGDDSQEADKEHTISKSETTSVDDLPYSVKKGKKSKDDRGTAKLEEKNQNEGRLDDQKQGQIKKRRKKLKHTIHVESSDLDFEIHYAFHDEPHILLAQNSTCFPYRIDYI
;
A
#
# COMPACT_ATOMS: atom_id res chain seq x y z
N MET A 1 -27.87 6.15 5.65
CA MET A 1 -28.08 4.71 5.93
C MET A 1 -29.50 4.38 5.51
N ASN A 2 -29.67 3.29 4.76
CA ASN A 2 -31.01 2.86 4.35
C ASN A 2 -31.57 1.93 5.43
N VAL A 3 -32.89 1.96 5.64
CA VAL A 3 -33.58 1.10 6.60
C VAL A 3 -34.50 0.17 5.82
N HIS A 4 -34.12 -1.09 5.72
CA HIS A 4 -34.90 -2.13 5.08
C HIS A 4 -35.69 -2.90 6.15
N VAL A 5 -36.98 -3.15 5.90
CA VAL A 5 -37.88 -3.82 6.85
C VAL A 5 -38.30 -5.16 6.23
N PRO A 6 -37.84 -6.32 6.76
CA PRO A 6 -38.32 -7.63 6.35
C PRO A 6 -39.84 -7.73 6.48
N GLN A 7 -40.50 -8.24 5.45
CA GLN A 7 -41.98 -8.37 5.40
C GLN A 7 -42.47 -9.75 5.84
N ASP A 8 -41.58 -10.74 5.88
CA ASP A 8 -41.87 -12.14 6.18
C ASP A 8 -41.07 -12.66 7.39
N GLU A 9 -41.51 -13.79 7.92
CA GLU A 9 -40.92 -14.44 9.10
C GLU A 9 -39.54 -15.08 8.83
N ILE A 10 -39.22 -15.46 7.58
CA ILE A 10 -37.96 -16.12 7.23
C ILE A 10 -36.85 -15.07 7.18
N SER A 11 -37.02 -14.01 6.40
CA SER A 11 -36.09 -12.88 6.39
C SER A 11 -35.98 -12.19 7.75
N ARG A 12 -37.05 -12.19 8.58
CA ARG A 12 -36.93 -11.73 9.98
C ARG A 12 -36.06 -12.67 10.82
N ALA A 13 -36.20 -13.98 10.67
CA ALA A 13 -35.37 -14.96 11.37
C ALA A 13 -33.89 -14.86 10.94
N GLU A 14 -33.61 -14.69 9.64
CA GLU A 14 -32.25 -14.47 9.11
C GLU A 14 -31.65 -13.15 9.59
N ALA A 15 -32.41 -12.05 9.56
CA ALA A 15 -31.97 -10.76 10.07
C ALA A 15 -31.60 -10.82 11.57
N MET A 16 -32.36 -11.58 12.37
CA MET A 16 -32.09 -11.76 13.80
C MET A 16 -30.98 -12.80 14.09
N ASN A 17 -30.74 -13.77 13.21
CA ASN A 17 -29.85 -14.90 13.50
C ASN A 17 -28.57 -14.99 12.66
N ILE A 18 -28.43 -14.21 11.60
CA ILE A 18 -27.25 -14.19 10.72
C ILE A 18 -26.72 -12.76 10.62
N VAL A 19 -27.59 -11.82 10.29
CA VAL A 19 -27.22 -10.41 10.03
C VAL A 19 -27.10 -9.56 11.32
N ASP A 20 -27.51 -10.08 12.48
CA ASP A 20 -27.44 -9.34 13.74
C ASP A 20 -26.01 -8.84 14.05
N ALA A 21 -25.92 -7.55 14.36
CA ALA A 21 -24.66 -6.85 14.62
C ALA A 21 -23.84 -7.46 15.76
N ASN A 22 -24.44 -8.21 16.69
CA ASN A 22 -23.68 -8.88 17.77
C ASN A 22 -22.94 -10.11 17.27
N LYS A 23 -23.50 -10.83 16.28
CA LYS A 23 -22.80 -11.93 15.59
C LYS A 23 -21.72 -11.39 14.66
N GLN A 24 -21.99 -10.26 14.01
CA GLN A 24 -21.02 -9.47 13.23
C GLN A 24 -20.05 -8.65 14.13
N TYR A 25 -19.51 -9.26 15.19
CA TYR A 25 -18.49 -8.68 16.07
C TYR A 25 -17.08 -8.79 15.46
N ILE A 26 -16.80 -9.91 14.77
CA ILE A 26 -15.52 -10.24 14.13
C ILE A 26 -15.62 -10.02 12.61
N GLY A 27 -14.56 -9.52 12.00
CA GLY A 27 -14.46 -9.35 10.54
C GLY A 27 -13.86 -10.58 9.85
N PRO A 28 -14.44 -11.08 8.75
CA PRO A 28 -14.02 -12.34 8.11
C PRO A 28 -12.66 -12.26 7.39
N ARG A 29 -12.10 -11.05 7.23
CA ARG A 29 -10.79 -10.84 6.61
C ARG A 29 -9.61 -11.40 7.42
N SER A 30 -9.68 -11.36 8.75
CA SER A 30 -8.52 -11.61 9.62
C SER A 30 -8.84 -12.12 11.04
N GLY A 31 -10.10 -12.39 11.35
CA GLY A 31 -10.52 -12.78 12.70
C GLY A 31 -10.31 -11.66 13.74
N ASP A 32 -10.39 -10.40 13.31
CA ASP A 32 -10.23 -9.23 14.19
C ASP A 32 -11.58 -8.62 14.56
N ALA A 33 -11.67 -8.06 15.77
CA ALA A 33 -12.87 -7.39 16.25
C ALA A 33 -13.11 -6.07 15.49
N VAL A 34 -14.23 -5.98 14.78
CA VAL A 34 -14.66 -4.78 14.05
C VAL A 34 -15.47 -3.85 14.97
N ARG A 35 -16.26 -4.42 15.88
CA ARG A 35 -17.05 -3.66 16.87
C ARG A 35 -16.24 -3.42 18.14
N GLY A 36 -16.14 -2.16 18.55
CA GLY A 36 -15.46 -1.76 19.79
C GLY A 36 -15.81 -0.32 20.18
N LEU A 37 -15.39 0.09 21.38
CA LEU A 37 -15.60 1.47 21.83
C LEU A 37 -14.51 2.40 21.26
N ILE A 38 -14.87 3.67 21.04
CA ILE A 38 -14.03 4.66 20.35
C ILE A 38 -14.02 6.02 21.08
N GLN A 39 -13.01 6.83 20.77
CA GLN A 39 -12.87 8.22 21.21
C GLN A 39 -13.04 8.35 22.73
N ASP A 40 -13.98 9.18 23.18
CA ASP A 40 -14.21 9.54 24.58
C ASP A 40 -14.37 8.32 25.49
N HIS A 41 -15.00 7.23 25.03
CA HIS A 41 -15.12 5.98 25.80
C HIS A 41 -13.76 5.40 26.20
N ILE A 42 -12.73 5.50 25.35
CA ILE A 42 -11.37 5.03 25.65
C ILE A 42 -10.71 5.97 26.67
N VAL A 43 -10.95 7.28 26.56
CA VAL A 43 -10.47 8.26 27.54
C VAL A 43 -11.10 8.02 28.92
N GLY A 44 -12.43 7.83 28.96
CA GLY A 44 -13.17 7.48 30.17
C GLY A 44 -12.75 6.14 30.77
N ALA A 45 -12.47 5.11 29.95
CA ALA A 45 -11.95 3.83 30.42
C ALA A 45 -10.58 3.97 31.09
N VAL A 46 -9.67 4.76 30.50
CA VAL A 46 -8.33 5.02 31.06
C VAL A 46 -8.41 5.86 32.33
N LEU A 47 -9.21 6.92 32.34
CA LEU A 47 -9.40 7.79 33.49
C LEU A 47 -10.15 7.10 34.65
N LEU A 48 -11.03 6.13 34.37
CA LEU A 48 -11.63 5.28 35.40
C LEU A 48 -10.64 4.26 35.94
N THR A 49 -9.82 3.63 35.09
CA THR A 49 -9.02 2.45 35.49
C THR A 49 -7.58 2.76 35.90
N LYS A 50 -7.08 4.00 35.80
CA LYS A 50 -5.80 4.42 36.41
C LYS A 50 -5.78 4.21 37.95
N PRO A 51 -4.60 4.15 38.61
CA PRO A 51 -4.50 3.91 40.06
C PRO A 51 -5.18 4.96 40.94
N ASP A 52 -5.05 6.24 40.58
CA ASP A 52 -5.49 7.37 41.42
C ASP A 52 -7.01 7.51 41.55
N THR A 53 -7.78 6.80 40.73
CA THR A 53 -9.24 6.94 40.66
C THR A 53 -9.90 6.15 41.79
N LEU A 54 -10.03 6.85 42.92
CA LEU A 54 -10.77 6.44 44.11
C LEU A 54 -12.17 7.06 44.11
N LEU A 55 -13.18 6.22 44.32
CA LEU A 55 -14.60 6.56 44.30
C LEU A 55 -15.20 6.42 45.70
N SER A 56 -16.09 7.35 46.07
CA SER A 56 -17.00 7.20 47.21
C SER A 56 -17.98 6.03 47.00
N ARG A 57 -18.71 5.67 48.06
CA ARG A 57 -19.76 4.64 47.95
C ARG A 57 -20.85 5.08 46.99
N GLU A 58 -21.19 6.37 47.04
CA GLU A 58 -22.25 7.03 46.30
C GLU A 58 -21.92 7.04 44.80
N GLU A 59 -20.71 7.49 44.43
CA GLU A 59 -20.22 7.46 43.04
C GLU A 59 -20.11 6.03 42.51
N TYR A 60 -19.55 5.10 43.29
CA TYR A 60 -19.44 3.68 42.93
C TYR A 60 -20.82 3.05 42.67
N SER A 61 -21.78 3.23 43.58
CA SER A 61 -23.13 2.70 43.42
C SER A 61 -23.86 3.32 42.21
N GLN A 62 -23.74 4.63 42.00
CA GLN A 62 -24.35 5.32 40.86
C GLN A 62 -23.76 4.85 39.53
N LEU A 63 -22.44 4.68 39.43
CA LEU A 63 -21.75 4.23 38.23
C LEU A 63 -22.13 2.79 37.85
N VAL A 64 -22.14 1.85 38.82
CA VAL A 64 -22.54 0.47 38.54
C VAL A 64 -24.03 0.42 38.15
N PHE A 65 -24.92 1.03 38.92
CA PHE A 65 -26.37 1.01 38.66
C PHE A 65 -26.70 1.62 37.28
N GLY A 66 -26.20 2.82 36.99
CA GLY A 66 -26.40 3.49 35.69
C GLY A 66 -25.75 2.79 34.50
N SER A 67 -24.79 1.88 34.72
CA SER A 67 -24.23 1.05 33.67
C SER A 67 -25.06 -0.21 33.38
N CYS A 68 -25.60 -0.88 34.40
CA CYS A 68 -26.25 -2.19 34.26
C CYS A 68 -27.77 -2.11 33.96
N VAL A 69 -28.45 -1.07 34.45
CA VAL A 69 -29.92 -0.89 34.34
C VAL A 69 -30.31 -0.25 32.99
N PRO A 70 -31.36 -0.73 32.30
CA PRO A 70 -31.89 -0.09 31.10
C PRO A 70 -32.72 1.16 31.44
N SER A 71 -32.57 2.23 30.66
CA SER A 71 -33.21 3.52 30.92
C SER A 71 -34.68 3.62 30.43
N SER A 72 -35.42 2.49 30.38
CA SER A 72 -36.67 2.41 29.62
C SER A 72 -37.71 1.39 30.13
N ASN A 73 -38.08 1.42 31.42
CA ASN A 73 -39.30 0.75 31.89
C ASN A 73 -40.53 1.64 31.66
N CYS A 74 -41.03 1.67 30.41
CA CYS A 74 -42.30 2.26 29.99
C CYS A 74 -42.82 1.55 28.73
N GLY A 75 -43.74 0.59 28.90
CA GLY A 75 -44.39 -0.15 27.80
C GLY A 75 -44.26 -1.67 27.95
N SER A 76 -45.38 -2.39 27.82
CA SER A 76 -45.44 -3.84 28.00
C SER A 76 -45.12 -4.62 26.71
N HIS A 77 -44.63 -5.85 26.87
CA HIS A 77 -44.58 -6.89 25.83
C HIS A 77 -43.82 -6.58 24.53
N HIS A 78 -42.51 -6.33 24.64
CA HIS A 78 -41.57 -6.46 23.52
C HIS A 78 -40.36 -7.33 23.90
N PRO A 79 -39.71 -8.02 22.93
CA PRO A 79 -38.59 -8.92 23.22
C PRO A 79 -37.38 -8.18 23.81
N ALA A 80 -36.61 -8.90 24.63
CA ALA A 80 -35.58 -8.35 25.51
C ALA A 80 -34.57 -7.43 24.80
N LYS A 81 -34.33 -6.24 25.38
CA LYS A 81 -33.39 -5.24 24.85
C LYS A 81 -32.37 -4.79 25.90
N VAL A 82 -31.15 -5.35 25.77
CA VAL A 82 -29.88 -4.70 26.16
C VAL A 82 -29.76 -4.24 27.63
N SER A 83 -30.40 -4.96 28.54
CA SER A 83 -30.10 -4.92 29.97
C SER A 83 -29.03 -5.96 30.34
N ALA A 84 -28.29 -5.71 31.41
CA ALA A 84 -27.54 -6.76 32.11
C ALA A 84 -28.41 -7.40 33.22
N ILE A 85 -29.32 -6.59 33.78
CA ILE A 85 -30.24 -6.94 34.86
C ILE A 85 -31.60 -7.37 34.26
N GLU A 86 -32.16 -8.47 34.74
CA GLU A 86 -33.60 -8.77 34.66
C GLU A 86 -34.31 -8.21 35.91
N ASP A 87 -35.62 -7.90 35.86
CA ASP A 87 -36.35 -7.19 36.93
C ASP A 87 -36.30 -7.83 38.34
N TYR A 88 -35.79 -9.06 38.47
CA TYR A 88 -35.63 -9.80 39.73
C TYR A 88 -34.17 -9.95 40.21
N ASP A 89 -33.16 -9.58 39.42
CA ASP A 89 -31.77 -9.91 39.77
C ASP A 89 -31.12 -8.93 40.76
N THR A 90 -30.45 -9.48 41.77
CA THR A 90 -29.75 -8.71 42.79
C THR A 90 -28.31 -8.38 42.36
N LEU A 91 -28.03 -7.08 42.27
CA LEU A 91 -26.70 -6.55 41.99
C LEU A 91 -25.76 -6.73 43.20
N GLU A 92 -24.87 -7.71 43.13
CA GLU A 92 -23.88 -8.01 44.17
C GLU A 92 -22.69 -7.03 44.11
N LEU A 93 -22.62 -6.12 45.09
CA LEU A 93 -21.56 -5.11 45.18
C LEU A 93 -20.28 -5.65 45.84
N VAL A 94 -19.13 -5.29 45.27
CA VAL A 94 -17.80 -5.67 45.79
C VAL A 94 -17.45 -4.84 47.03
N HIS A 95 -16.70 -5.42 47.98
CA HIS A 95 -16.20 -4.70 49.16
C HIS A 95 -15.22 -3.56 48.80
N PRO A 96 -15.16 -2.46 49.59
CA PRO A 96 -14.23 -1.37 49.33
C PRO A 96 -12.77 -1.82 49.45
N ALA A 97 -11.90 -1.33 48.54
CA ALA A 97 -10.46 -1.59 48.60
C ALA A 97 -9.80 -0.89 49.81
N ILE A 98 -10.30 0.28 50.21
CA ILE A 98 -9.80 1.05 51.35
C ILE A 98 -10.94 1.16 52.37
N TRP A 99 -10.71 0.69 53.61
CA TRP A 99 -11.71 0.70 54.68
C TRP A 99 -11.59 1.89 55.65
N LYS A 100 -10.41 2.51 55.73
CA LYS A 100 -10.09 3.65 56.60
C LYS A 100 -9.17 4.62 55.85
N PRO A 101 -9.30 5.95 56.03
CA PRO A 101 -10.17 6.65 56.98
C PRO A 101 -11.65 6.69 56.58
N ARG A 102 -11.96 6.52 55.29
CA ARG A 102 -13.33 6.37 54.75
C ARG A 102 -13.37 5.17 53.79
N PRO A 103 -14.53 4.50 53.63
CA PRO A 103 -14.67 3.43 52.65
C PRO A 103 -14.55 4.00 51.23
N LEU A 104 -13.61 3.47 50.44
CA LEU A 104 -13.40 3.85 49.04
C LEU A 104 -13.21 2.63 48.14
N TRP A 105 -13.73 2.74 46.93
CA TRP A 105 -13.58 1.78 45.85
C TRP A 105 -12.60 2.32 44.82
N THR A 106 -11.93 1.44 44.07
CA THR A 106 -11.18 1.85 42.87
C THR A 106 -12.04 1.73 41.64
N GLY A 107 -11.78 2.53 40.60
CA GLY A 107 -12.49 2.36 39.32
C GLY A 107 -12.29 0.98 38.66
N LYS A 108 -11.21 0.26 38.99
CA LYS A 108 -11.04 -1.17 38.61
C LYS A 108 -12.12 -2.06 39.22
N GLN A 109 -12.57 -1.80 40.46
CA GLN A 109 -13.63 -2.59 41.10
C GLN A 109 -15.00 -2.36 40.47
N VAL A 110 -15.26 -1.21 39.85
CA VAL A 110 -16.47 -0.99 39.03
C VAL A 110 -16.53 -2.00 37.88
N ILE A 111 -15.41 -2.17 37.17
CA ILE A 111 -15.28 -3.16 36.09
C ILE A 111 -15.48 -4.59 36.64
N THR A 112 -14.81 -4.96 37.73
CA THR A 112 -15.00 -6.27 38.39
C THR A 112 -16.47 -6.54 38.75
N THR A 113 -17.17 -5.54 39.27
CA THR A 113 -18.60 -5.67 39.65
C THR A 113 -19.48 -5.96 38.42
N ILE A 114 -19.22 -5.25 37.32
CA ILE A 114 -19.92 -5.43 36.04
C ILE A 114 -19.64 -6.81 35.45
N LEU A 115 -18.38 -7.27 35.44
CA LEU A 115 -18.01 -8.59 34.93
C LEU A 115 -18.63 -9.73 35.75
N ASN A 116 -18.62 -9.64 37.09
CA ASN A 116 -19.24 -10.63 37.96
C ASN A 116 -20.75 -10.78 37.73
N HIS A 117 -21.44 -9.66 37.50
CA HIS A 117 -22.87 -9.67 37.18
C HIS A 117 -23.14 -10.20 35.76
N LEU A 118 -22.36 -9.82 34.75
CA LEU A 118 -22.52 -10.29 33.37
C LEU A 118 -22.21 -11.78 33.18
N THR A 119 -21.37 -12.39 34.02
CA THR A 119 -21.10 -13.84 33.99
C THR A 119 -21.83 -14.61 35.09
N LYS A 120 -22.90 -14.05 35.68
CA LYS A 120 -23.64 -14.69 36.79
C LYS A 120 -24.19 -16.05 36.35
N GLY A 121 -23.89 -17.10 37.13
CA GLY A 121 -24.23 -18.49 36.78
C GLY A 121 -23.24 -19.21 35.84
N CYS A 122 -22.24 -18.52 35.29
CA CYS A 122 -21.15 -19.12 34.51
C CYS A 122 -19.81 -19.12 35.28
N PRO A 123 -18.85 -19.99 34.93
CA PRO A 123 -17.51 -19.91 35.51
C PRO A 123 -16.82 -18.60 35.09
N PRO A 124 -16.05 -17.96 36.00
CA PRO A 124 -15.36 -16.70 35.73
C PRO A 124 -14.14 -16.90 34.83
N PHE A 125 -13.68 -15.82 34.19
CA PHE A 125 -12.59 -15.85 33.19
C PHE A 125 -11.32 -15.14 33.66
N THR A 126 -10.22 -15.40 32.95
CA THR A 126 -8.89 -14.79 33.13
C THR A 126 -8.40 -14.27 31.77
N VAL A 127 -7.77 -13.10 31.73
CA VAL A 127 -7.14 -12.49 30.53
C VAL A 127 -5.84 -11.84 30.95
N GLU A 128 -4.76 -12.03 30.19
CA GLU A 128 -3.54 -11.21 30.33
C GLU A 128 -3.11 -10.60 28.99
N GLN A 129 -3.53 -9.35 28.72
CA GLN A 129 -3.29 -8.64 27.47
C GLN A 129 -2.45 -7.38 27.69
N LYS A 130 -1.55 -7.05 26.76
CA LYS A 130 -0.69 -5.86 26.83
C LYS A 130 -1.49 -4.59 26.51
N GLY A 131 -1.18 -3.52 27.23
CA GLY A 131 -1.68 -2.18 26.90
C GLY A 131 -0.96 -1.57 25.70
N LYS A 132 -1.57 -0.54 25.12
CA LYS A 132 -1.02 0.31 24.05
C LYS A 132 -0.10 1.42 24.59
N ILE A 133 -0.26 1.80 25.86
CA ILE A 133 0.51 2.86 26.53
C ILE A 133 2.00 2.43 26.65
N PRO A 134 2.98 3.19 26.11
CA PRO A 134 4.39 2.80 26.14
C PRO A 134 5.04 2.84 27.54
N LYS A 135 6.15 2.11 27.68
CA LYS A 135 6.85 1.93 28.97
C LYS A 135 7.48 3.21 29.53
N GLU A 136 7.65 4.25 28.73
CA GLU A 136 8.19 5.53 29.18
C GLU A 136 7.15 6.39 29.90
N TYR A 137 5.86 6.32 29.51
CA TYR A 137 4.78 7.14 30.05
C TYR A 137 4.28 6.67 31.42
N LEU A 138 4.51 5.39 31.76
CA LEU A 138 4.17 4.78 33.05
C LEU A 138 5.43 4.63 33.94
N LYS A 139 6.20 5.72 34.06
CA LYS A 139 7.24 5.89 35.09
C LYS A 139 6.68 6.79 36.19
N GLU A 140 6.99 6.50 37.45
CA GLU A 140 6.81 7.49 38.52
C GLU A 140 7.81 8.66 38.34
N ASP A 141 7.40 9.85 38.78
CA ASP A 141 8.16 11.08 38.64
C ASP A 141 9.43 11.06 39.52
N PRO A 142 10.65 11.35 38.99
CA PRO A 142 11.89 11.28 39.78
C PRO A 142 11.95 12.22 41.00
N SER A 143 11.06 13.20 41.07
CA SER A 143 10.80 14.04 42.25
C SER A 143 10.50 13.20 43.51
N ALA A 144 9.63 12.19 43.39
CA ALA A 144 9.15 11.33 44.49
C ALA A 144 10.23 10.39 45.07
N GLN A 145 11.38 10.27 44.40
CA GLN A 145 12.55 9.55 44.90
C GLN A 145 13.48 10.44 45.74
N LYS A 146 13.56 11.75 45.45
CA LYS A 146 14.46 12.67 46.15
C LYS A 146 14.04 12.96 47.60
N GLU A 147 12.75 12.95 47.91
CA GLU A 147 12.24 13.16 49.28
C GLU A 147 12.54 11.98 50.25
N LYS A 148 13.17 10.90 49.78
CA LYS A 148 13.54 9.73 50.60
C LYS A 148 15.04 9.61 50.88
N GLU A 149 15.87 10.53 50.39
CA GLU A 149 17.33 10.53 50.60
C GLU A 149 17.84 11.75 51.40
N ASP A 150 17.26 12.01 52.58
CA ASP A 150 17.91 12.83 53.62
C ASP A 150 18.47 11.94 54.76
N PRO A 151 19.78 11.60 54.74
CA PRO A 151 20.39 10.71 55.72
C PRO A 151 20.89 11.42 57.00
N SER A 152 20.50 12.68 57.25
CA SER A 152 21.08 13.52 58.31
C SER A 152 20.68 13.13 59.75
N ALA A 153 19.53 12.48 59.95
CA ALA A 153 18.85 12.45 61.26
C ALA A 153 18.97 11.14 62.07
N ARG A 154 20.03 10.32 61.92
CA ARG A 154 20.13 9.01 62.64
C ARG A 154 21.55 8.46 62.90
N LYS A 155 22.38 9.16 63.70
CA LYS A 155 23.71 8.66 64.14
C LYS A 155 24.10 8.95 65.61
N GLU A 156 23.25 8.61 66.57
CA GLU A 156 23.67 8.44 67.98
C GLU A 156 23.13 7.13 68.58
N ALA A 157 23.89 6.04 68.42
CA ALA A 157 23.73 4.79 69.19
C ALA A 157 24.98 3.89 69.09
N HIS A 158 25.60 3.61 70.26
CA HIS A 158 26.45 2.45 70.57
C HIS A 158 27.60 2.04 69.62
N SER A 159 28.80 2.53 69.93
CA SER A 159 30.06 1.79 69.71
C SER A 159 30.45 0.99 70.96
N ALA A 160 30.73 -0.32 70.85
CA ALA A 160 31.42 -1.07 71.93
C ALA A 160 32.03 -2.44 71.52
N LYS A 161 33.37 -2.53 71.48
CA LYS A 161 34.21 -3.75 71.73
C LYS A 161 34.10 -4.91 70.68
N LYS A 162 35.14 -5.71 70.38
CA LYS A 162 36.61 -5.68 70.61
C LYS A 162 37.32 -6.58 69.56
N GLY A 163 38.66 -6.51 69.44
CA GLY A 163 39.48 -7.33 68.51
C GLY A 163 39.57 -8.84 68.86
N LYS A 164 40.38 -9.68 68.18
CA LYS A 164 41.73 -9.46 67.59
C LYS A 164 42.12 -10.57 66.58
N ARG A 165 42.99 -10.23 65.60
CA ARG A 165 44.14 -11.01 65.01
C ARG A 165 43.90 -12.40 64.36
N GLU A 166 44.71 -12.89 63.41
CA GLU A 166 45.70 -12.33 62.44
C GLU A 166 45.86 -13.36 61.27
N ASP A 167 46.39 -12.94 60.13
CA ASP A 167 46.53 -13.65 58.83
C ASP A 167 47.77 -14.58 58.72
N PRO A 168 48.09 -15.27 57.58
CA PRO A 168 47.25 -15.75 56.45
C PRO A 168 47.57 -17.20 55.96
N SER A 169 46.68 -17.80 55.14
CA SER A 169 47.13 -18.68 54.02
C SER A 169 46.12 -18.79 52.85
N ALA A 170 46.64 -18.64 51.64
CA ALA A 170 46.12 -19.05 50.32
C ALA A 170 44.59 -19.14 50.04
N GLN A 171 44.01 -18.00 49.64
CA GLN A 171 43.12 -17.81 48.46
C GLN A 171 41.72 -18.49 48.36
N LYS A 172 40.77 -17.67 47.87
CA LYS A 172 39.36 -17.94 47.47
C LYS A 172 38.32 -17.93 48.61
N GLU A 173 37.05 -17.82 48.21
CA GLU A 173 35.82 -17.86 49.03
C GLU A 173 35.45 -16.66 49.95
N LYS A 174 35.84 -15.41 49.65
CA LYS A 174 35.26 -14.23 50.35
C LYS A 174 34.67 -13.07 49.53
N ASP A 175 34.82 -13.03 48.21
CA ASP A 175 34.19 -11.98 47.37
C ASP A 175 32.77 -12.32 46.86
N SER A 176 32.34 -13.59 46.97
CA SER A 176 31.05 -14.04 46.43
C SER A 176 29.85 -13.84 47.35
N SER A 177 30.04 -13.78 48.68
CA SER A 177 28.96 -13.59 49.66
C SER A 177 28.40 -12.16 49.65
N VAL A 178 29.28 -11.16 49.52
CA VAL A 178 28.89 -9.75 49.30
C VAL A 178 28.15 -9.61 47.96
N ASN A 179 28.55 -10.37 46.95
CA ASN A 179 27.84 -10.44 45.68
C ASN A 179 26.46 -11.10 45.80
N LYS A 180 26.27 -12.15 46.61
CA LYS A 180 24.93 -12.73 46.85
C LYS A 180 23.96 -11.73 47.46
N GLU A 181 24.34 -10.98 48.50
CA GLU A 181 23.45 -9.96 49.05
C GLU A 181 23.21 -8.78 48.09
N LYS A 182 24.21 -8.35 47.32
CA LYS A 182 24.00 -7.35 46.26
C LYS A 182 23.10 -7.87 45.14
N GLN A 183 23.25 -9.12 44.71
CA GLN A 183 22.43 -9.74 43.67
C GLN A 183 20.99 -9.96 44.15
N GLU A 184 20.77 -10.43 45.38
CA GLU A 184 19.43 -10.51 45.96
C GLU A 184 18.77 -9.13 46.10
N LYS A 185 19.51 -8.10 46.50
CA LYS A 185 18.99 -6.72 46.54
C LYS A 185 18.69 -6.19 45.13
N ILE A 186 19.56 -6.41 44.15
CA ILE A 186 19.34 -6.04 42.74
C ILE A 186 18.14 -6.80 42.12
N GLN A 187 17.93 -8.07 42.45
CA GLN A 187 16.77 -8.86 42.01
C GLN A 187 15.49 -8.37 42.70
N LYS A 188 15.50 -8.18 44.03
CA LYS A 188 14.35 -7.69 44.81
C LYS A 188 14.00 -6.22 44.54
N GLN A 189 14.88 -5.46 43.87
CA GLN A 189 14.74 -4.01 43.62
C GLN A 189 14.76 -3.63 42.12
N LYS A 190 14.65 -4.59 41.19
CA LYS A 190 14.42 -4.32 39.74
C LYS A 190 13.29 -5.13 39.09
N GLN A 191 12.72 -6.11 39.79
CA GLN A 191 11.79 -7.07 39.18
C GLN A 191 10.33 -6.91 39.66
N LYS A 192 10.00 -5.80 40.35
CA LYS A 192 8.67 -5.59 40.96
C LYS A 192 7.88 -4.36 40.45
N ASP A 193 8.53 -3.44 39.75
CA ASP A 193 7.90 -2.23 39.24
C ASP A 193 7.39 -2.40 37.79
N ARG A 194 6.38 -1.60 37.43
CA ARG A 194 5.54 -1.64 36.21
C ARG A 194 4.38 -2.66 36.22
N SER A 195 3.52 -2.53 37.24
CA SER A 195 2.19 -3.13 37.36
C SER A 195 1.30 -2.98 36.12
N GLU A 196 1.25 -1.80 35.49
CA GLU A 196 0.13 -1.41 34.63
C GLU A 196 0.30 -1.58 33.12
N LEU A 197 1.46 -2.02 32.64
CA LEU A 197 1.68 -2.28 31.20
C LEU A 197 0.87 -3.45 30.64
N VAL A 198 0.35 -4.29 31.52
CA VAL A 198 -0.34 -5.52 31.17
C VAL A 198 -1.63 -5.58 31.96
N LEU A 199 -2.75 -5.48 31.26
CA LEU A 199 -4.07 -5.77 31.83
C LEU A 199 -4.08 -7.22 32.27
N TYR A 200 -4.47 -7.46 33.53
CA TYR A 200 -4.72 -8.81 34.02
C TYR A 200 -6.01 -8.85 34.81
N ILE A 201 -6.97 -9.55 34.23
CA ILE A 201 -8.20 -9.99 34.87
C ILE A 201 -7.95 -11.42 35.33
N HIS A 202 -8.27 -11.75 36.58
CA HIS A 202 -8.18 -13.11 37.09
C HIS A 202 -9.46 -13.46 37.85
N ASN A 203 -10.15 -14.51 37.40
CA ASN A 203 -11.49 -14.88 37.88
C ASN A 203 -12.43 -13.65 37.94
N ASN A 204 -12.56 -12.94 36.82
CA ASN A 204 -13.27 -11.66 36.65
C ASN A 204 -12.71 -10.44 37.40
N GLU A 205 -11.80 -10.60 38.37
CA GLU A 205 -11.22 -9.46 39.09
C GLU A 205 -10.15 -8.72 38.27
N LEU A 206 -10.35 -7.43 37.99
CA LEU A 206 -9.34 -6.58 37.34
C LEU A 206 -8.26 -6.17 38.35
N ILE A 207 -7.19 -6.97 38.45
CA ILE A 207 -6.11 -6.81 39.44
C ILE A 207 -5.12 -5.70 39.03
N LYS A 208 -4.64 -5.72 37.78
CA LYS A 208 -3.61 -4.79 37.28
C LYS A 208 -3.87 -4.34 35.85
N GLY A 209 -3.23 -3.24 35.45
CA GLY A 209 -3.38 -2.62 34.12
C GLY A 209 -4.47 -1.57 34.01
N ILE A 210 -4.54 -0.97 32.83
CA ILE A 210 -5.43 0.11 32.44
C ILE A 210 -6.22 -0.36 31.20
N ILE A 211 -7.50 -0.03 31.12
CA ILE A 211 -8.33 -0.34 29.94
C ILE A 211 -8.14 0.76 28.90
N ASP A 212 -7.42 0.44 27.83
CA ASP A 212 -7.21 1.27 26.64
C ASP A 212 -7.79 0.61 25.37
N LYS A 213 -7.53 1.19 24.19
CA LYS A 213 -8.07 0.67 22.92
C LYS A 213 -7.66 -0.78 22.60
N ALA A 214 -6.54 -1.29 23.12
CA ALA A 214 -6.15 -2.68 22.87
C ALA A 214 -7.13 -3.67 23.52
N GLN A 215 -7.81 -3.28 24.61
CA GLN A 215 -8.74 -4.14 25.34
C GLN A 215 -10.10 -4.33 24.63
N PHE A 216 -10.33 -3.59 23.54
CA PHE A 216 -11.49 -3.73 22.65
C PHE A 216 -11.11 -4.39 21.30
N GLY A 217 -9.84 -4.79 21.11
CA GLY A 217 -9.33 -5.41 19.89
C GLY A 217 -9.10 -6.93 20.00
N LYS A 218 -8.21 -7.47 19.16
CA LYS A 218 -7.82 -8.90 19.19
C LYS A 218 -7.30 -9.28 20.58
N TYR A 219 -7.86 -10.36 21.14
CA TYR A 219 -7.57 -10.87 22.49
C TYR A 219 -7.75 -9.85 23.64
N GLY A 220 -8.53 -8.79 23.42
CA GLY A 220 -8.98 -7.89 24.48
C GLY A 220 -10.16 -8.47 25.26
N ILE A 221 -10.51 -7.83 26.39
CA ILE A 221 -11.59 -8.25 27.31
C ILE A 221 -12.88 -8.64 26.56
N VAL A 222 -13.33 -7.78 25.64
CA VAL A 222 -14.58 -7.98 24.90
C VAL A 222 -14.51 -9.18 23.97
N HIS A 223 -13.35 -9.42 23.35
CA HIS A 223 -13.12 -10.57 22.47
C HIS A 223 -13.06 -11.87 23.28
N THR A 224 -12.43 -11.88 24.45
CA THR A 224 -12.47 -13.06 25.34
C THR A 224 -13.89 -13.34 25.83
N VAL A 225 -14.69 -12.31 26.14
CA VAL A 225 -16.10 -12.49 26.50
C VAL A 225 -16.94 -13.00 25.32
N HIS A 226 -16.68 -12.54 24.10
CA HIS A 226 -17.27 -13.09 22.87
C HIS A 226 -16.94 -14.57 22.68
N GLU A 227 -15.68 -14.96 22.85
CA GLU A 227 -15.26 -16.36 22.69
C GLU A 227 -15.79 -17.28 23.80
N LEU A 228 -15.81 -16.84 25.06
CA LEU A 228 -16.20 -17.68 26.20
C LEU A 228 -17.72 -17.71 26.44
N TYR A 229 -18.42 -16.59 26.27
CA TYR A 229 -19.84 -16.42 26.62
C TYR A 229 -20.73 -16.00 25.44
N GLY A 230 -20.16 -15.85 24.25
CA GLY A 230 -20.89 -15.63 22.99
C GLY A 230 -21.16 -14.17 22.63
N ALA A 231 -21.55 -13.99 21.37
CA ALA A 231 -21.87 -12.73 20.70
C ALA A 231 -22.78 -11.78 21.50
N TYR A 232 -23.92 -12.29 22.00
CA TYR A 232 -24.91 -11.49 22.71
C TYR A 232 -24.36 -10.89 24.01
N THR A 233 -23.64 -11.69 24.79
CA THR A 233 -22.98 -11.28 26.04
C THR A 233 -21.93 -10.20 25.80
N ALA A 234 -21.15 -10.30 24.72
CA ALA A 234 -20.21 -9.25 24.31
C ALA A 234 -20.93 -7.95 23.88
N GLY A 235 -22.09 -8.05 23.23
CA GLY A 235 -22.96 -6.91 22.90
C GLY A 235 -23.50 -6.17 24.13
N ILE A 236 -23.95 -6.90 25.15
CA ILE A 236 -24.35 -6.31 26.44
C ILE A 236 -23.15 -5.68 27.16
N LEU A 237 -21.99 -6.33 27.16
CA LEU A 237 -20.76 -5.78 27.76
C LEU A 237 -20.36 -4.44 27.11
N LEU A 238 -20.33 -4.36 25.78
CA LEU A 238 -20.05 -3.12 25.04
C LEU A 238 -21.05 -2.00 25.39
N SER A 239 -22.34 -2.35 25.48
CA SER A 239 -23.41 -1.40 25.81
C SER A 239 -23.29 -0.89 27.25
N THR A 240 -22.98 -1.78 28.18
CA THR A 240 -22.77 -1.49 29.61
C THR A 240 -21.54 -0.61 29.81
N PHE A 241 -20.43 -0.92 29.15
CA PHE A 241 -19.22 -0.10 29.15
C PHE A 241 -19.43 1.26 28.47
N SER A 242 -20.22 1.35 27.38
CA SER A 242 -20.55 2.64 26.76
C SER A 242 -21.32 3.55 27.73
N ARG A 243 -22.35 3.03 28.41
CA ARG A 243 -23.09 3.74 29.46
C ARG A 243 -22.17 4.15 30.62
N LEU A 244 -21.33 3.23 31.11
CA LEU A 244 -20.38 3.48 32.20
C LEU A 244 -19.43 4.66 31.91
N PHE A 245 -18.71 4.61 30.78
CA PHE A 245 -17.71 5.64 30.48
C PHE A 245 -18.36 6.98 30.12
N THR A 246 -19.55 6.97 29.52
CA THR A 246 -20.35 8.19 29.31
C THR A 246 -20.74 8.84 30.64
N LEU A 247 -21.30 8.06 31.56
CA LEU A 247 -21.72 8.56 32.89
C LEU A 247 -20.52 9.04 33.72
N PHE A 248 -19.39 8.33 33.67
CA PHE A 248 -18.14 8.74 34.32
C PHE A 248 -17.62 10.09 33.78
N LEU A 249 -17.64 10.28 32.45
CA LEU A 249 -17.23 11.55 31.84
C LEU A 249 -18.22 12.69 32.08
N GLN A 250 -19.51 12.41 32.25
CA GLN A 250 -20.50 13.40 32.68
C GLN A 250 -20.26 13.90 34.12
N LEU A 251 -19.68 13.06 34.99
CA LEU A 251 -19.36 13.42 36.39
C LEU A 251 -18.01 14.14 36.53
N HIS A 252 -16.98 13.73 35.79
CA HIS A 252 -15.61 14.25 35.95
C HIS A 252 -15.15 15.23 34.86
N GLY A 253 -15.78 15.20 33.68
CA GLY A 253 -15.38 15.97 32.51
C GLY A 253 -14.09 15.48 31.84
N PHE A 254 -13.86 15.97 30.62
CA PHE A 254 -12.59 15.88 29.91
C PHE A 254 -12.45 17.08 28.97
N THR A 255 -11.23 17.58 28.78
CA THR A 255 -10.93 18.73 27.92
C THR A 255 -9.49 18.66 27.43
N CYS A 256 -9.14 19.41 26.38
CA CYS A 256 -7.76 19.54 25.90
C CYS A 256 -7.47 21.03 25.62
N GLY A 257 -6.44 21.56 26.26
CA GLY A 257 -6.06 22.98 26.20
C GLY A 257 -4.80 23.22 25.36
N VAL A 258 -4.48 24.51 25.15
CA VAL A 258 -3.20 24.93 24.53
C VAL A 258 -2.01 24.57 25.44
N ASP A 259 -2.23 24.51 26.75
CA ASP A 259 -1.25 24.12 27.76
C ASP A 259 -0.87 22.63 27.73
N ASP A 260 -1.68 21.76 27.11
CA ASP A 260 -1.30 20.38 26.77
C ASP A 260 -0.28 20.31 25.61
N LEU A 261 -0.13 21.39 24.83
CA LEU A 261 0.75 21.46 23.65
C LEU A 261 2.14 22.02 23.98
N LEU A 262 2.29 22.71 25.11
CA LEU A 262 3.50 23.47 25.43
C LEU A 262 4.65 22.55 25.85
N LEU A 263 5.87 22.92 25.44
CA LEU A 263 7.11 22.26 25.84
C LEU A 263 7.80 23.00 26.98
N LEU A 264 8.62 22.28 27.75
CA LEU A 264 9.52 22.88 28.74
C LEU A 264 10.57 23.77 28.02
N PRO A 265 10.84 25.01 28.47
CA PRO A 265 11.74 25.93 27.77
C PRO A 265 13.18 25.43 27.56
N GLU A 266 13.69 24.56 28.45
CA GLU A 266 14.99 23.92 28.28
C GLU A 266 14.98 22.90 27.13
N LYS A 267 13.89 22.17 26.98
CA LYS A 267 13.68 21.14 25.96
C LYS A 267 13.43 21.75 24.59
N ASP A 268 12.70 22.87 24.51
CA ASP A 268 12.52 23.61 23.25
C ASP A 268 13.84 24.22 22.76
N LYS A 269 14.72 24.70 23.66
CA LYS A 269 16.10 25.10 23.32
C LYS A 269 16.95 23.94 22.77
N LEU A 270 16.84 22.74 23.37
CA LEU A 270 17.52 21.54 22.87
C LEU A 270 16.99 21.11 21.49
N ARG A 271 15.67 21.14 21.29
CA ARG A 271 15.02 20.97 19.98
C ARG A 271 15.59 21.95 18.95
N SER A 272 15.61 23.24 19.25
CA SER A 272 16.15 24.26 18.32
C SER A 272 17.62 24.03 18.00
N LYS A 273 18.45 23.61 18.96
CA LYS A 273 19.85 23.27 18.73
C LYS A 273 20.00 22.07 17.78
N ILE A 274 19.21 21.02 17.95
CA ILE A 274 19.26 19.83 17.07
C ILE A 274 18.72 20.15 15.67
N LEU A 275 17.64 20.93 15.58
CA LEU A 275 17.12 21.43 14.30
C LEU A 275 18.15 22.27 13.54
N SER A 276 18.99 23.07 14.21
CA SER A 276 20.06 23.81 13.54
C SER A 276 21.14 22.91 12.88
N GLY A 277 21.20 21.63 13.24
CA GLY A 277 22.03 20.63 12.58
C GLY A 277 21.48 20.11 11.25
N SER A 278 20.28 20.52 10.81
CA SER A 278 19.67 20.03 9.55
C SER A 278 20.46 20.47 8.32
N GLU A 279 20.91 21.71 8.28
CA GLU A 279 21.72 22.22 7.17
C GLU A 279 23.10 21.55 7.12
N VAL A 280 23.66 21.16 8.28
CA VAL A 280 24.93 20.42 8.34
C VAL A 280 24.76 19.02 7.75
N ARG A 281 23.73 18.26 8.16
CA ARG A 281 23.42 16.95 7.55
C ARG A 281 23.03 17.08 6.07
N SER A 282 22.40 18.17 5.66
CA SER A 282 22.09 18.45 4.24
C SER A 282 23.38 18.56 3.42
N ASN A 283 24.33 19.38 3.88
CA ASN A 283 25.62 19.54 3.22
C ASN A 283 26.41 18.22 3.20
N GLU A 284 26.44 17.45 4.30
CA GLU A 284 27.08 16.13 4.36
C GLU A 284 26.54 15.14 3.33
N VAL A 285 25.24 15.17 3.00
CA VAL A 285 24.66 14.32 1.95
C VAL A 285 25.04 14.82 0.55
N HIS A 286 24.96 16.12 0.29
CA HIS A 286 25.32 16.66 -1.03
C HIS A 286 26.83 16.45 -1.34
N TRP A 287 27.72 16.57 -0.35
CA TRP A 287 29.15 16.25 -0.51
C TRP A 287 29.39 14.76 -0.83
N LYS A 288 28.69 13.84 -0.15
CA LYS A 288 28.76 12.39 -0.45
C LYS A 288 28.24 12.07 -1.85
N PHE A 289 27.23 12.82 -2.31
CA PHE A 289 26.62 12.66 -3.62
C PHE A 289 27.50 13.19 -4.77
N THR A 290 28.22 14.31 -4.59
CA THR A 290 29.18 14.78 -5.62
C THR A 290 30.54 14.09 -5.55
N GLY A 291 30.85 13.41 -4.44
CA GLY A 291 32.10 12.67 -4.25
C GLY A 291 33.35 13.55 -4.05
N ALA A 292 33.17 14.85 -3.75
CA ALA A 292 34.26 15.79 -3.59
C ALA A 292 34.98 15.64 -2.22
N ASP A 293 36.31 15.84 -2.23
CA ASP A 293 37.18 15.66 -1.08
C ASP A 293 36.87 16.57 0.12
N GLU A 294 37.21 16.09 1.32
CA GLU A 294 36.96 16.80 2.59
C GLU A 294 37.62 18.20 2.64
N ASP A 295 38.67 18.42 1.86
CA ASP A 295 39.41 19.69 1.78
C ASP A 295 38.62 20.83 1.10
N HIS A 296 37.42 20.58 0.56
CA HIS A 296 36.62 21.57 -0.19
C HIS A 296 35.33 22.03 0.51
N LYS A 297 35.13 21.64 1.79
CA LYS A 297 33.95 21.90 2.65
C LYS A 297 33.48 23.37 2.85
N GLY A 298 34.06 24.36 2.16
CA GLY A 298 33.70 25.78 2.23
C GLY A 298 33.02 26.37 0.97
N ASP A 299 33.30 25.85 -0.23
CA ASP A 299 32.88 26.50 -1.49
C ASP A 299 31.47 26.04 -1.94
N LEU A 300 30.43 26.57 -1.28
CA LEU A 300 29.02 26.29 -1.60
C LEU A 300 28.69 26.48 -3.10
N VAL A 301 29.30 27.46 -3.77
CA VAL A 301 29.05 27.74 -5.20
C VAL A 301 29.55 26.61 -6.11
N LYS A 302 30.67 25.95 -5.76
CA LYS A 302 31.16 24.78 -6.49
C LYS A 302 30.23 23.58 -6.29
N LEU A 303 29.84 23.32 -5.04
CA LEU A 303 28.90 22.25 -4.70
C LEU A 303 27.56 22.39 -5.45
N HIS A 304 27.00 23.61 -5.54
CA HIS A 304 25.78 23.85 -6.32
C HIS A 304 25.97 23.51 -7.81
N MET A 305 27.13 23.86 -8.40
CA MET A 305 27.44 23.57 -9.80
C MET A 305 27.72 22.08 -10.07
N GLU A 306 28.34 21.38 -9.12
CA GLU A 306 28.57 19.93 -9.17
C GLU A 306 27.25 19.15 -9.06
N VAL A 307 26.37 19.55 -8.14
CA VAL A 307 25.00 18.98 -8.01
C VAL A 307 24.18 19.26 -9.27
N GLU A 308 24.22 20.48 -9.80
CA GLU A 308 23.57 20.83 -11.08
C GLU A 308 24.09 19.97 -12.24
N LYS A 309 25.40 19.71 -12.29
CA LYS A 309 26.03 18.87 -13.33
C LYS A 309 25.61 17.41 -13.21
N ALA A 310 25.70 16.81 -12.02
CA ALA A 310 25.37 15.40 -11.80
C ALA A 310 23.88 15.12 -12.04
N VAL A 311 23.00 15.96 -11.49
CA VAL A 311 21.54 15.83 -11.69
C VAL A 311 21.16 16.04 -13.16
N ARG A 312 21.87 16.87 -13.93
CA ARG A 312 21.64 17.01 -15.37
C ARG A 312 22.27 15.92 -16.25
N SER A 313 23.36 15.28 -15.85
CA SER A 313 23.98 14.22 -16.67
C SER A 313 23.16 12.94 -16.64
N ASN A 314 22.62 12.59 -15.48
CA ASN A 314 21.97 11.30 -15.25
C ASN A 314 20.44 11.43 -15.05
N GLY A 315 19.95 12.63 -14.73
CA GLY A 315 18.52 12.95 -14.71
C GLY A 315 17.78 12.40 -13.48
N GLU A 316 16.79 11.55 -13.73
CA GLU A 316 15.82 11.14 -12.70
C GLU A 316 16.38 10.12 -11.70
N SER A 317 17.31 9.24 -12.12
CA SER A 317 17.98 8.28 -11.21
C SER A 317 18.68 8.99 -10.06
N ASP A 318 19.40 10.04 -10.39
CA ASP A 318 20.29 10.77 -9.50
C ASP A 318 19.50 11.76 -8.65
N THR A 319 18.45 12.35 -9.23
CA THR A 319 17.44 13.09 -8.47
C THR A 319 16.81 12.20 -7.38
N ALA A 320 16.38 10.98 -7.74
CA ALA A 320 15.75 10.05 -6.80
C ALA A 320 16.74 9.53 -5.74
N THR A 321 17.99 9.30 -6.11
CA THR A 321 19.05 8.86 -5.19
C THR A 321 19.36 9.95 -4.15
N LEU A 322 19.64 11.18 -4.60
CA LEU A 322 19.86 12.33 -3.73
C LEU A 322 18.66 12.60 -2.82
N ASP A 323 17.43 12.48 -3.34
CA ASP A 323 16.23 12.67 -2.52
C ASP A 323 16.06 11.60 -1.44
N ASN A 324 16.39 10.34 -1.73
CA ASN A 324 16.32 9.24 -0.76
C ASN A 324 17.36 9.40 0.35
N ASP A 325 18.61 9.74 0.02
CA ASP A 325 19.65 9.98 1.02
C ASP A 325 19.33 11.21 1.89
N MET A 326 18.78 12.27 1.29
CA MET A 326 18.29 13.43 2.02
C MET A 326 17.14 13.07 2.97
N LYS A 327 16.16 12.27 2.53
CA LYS A 327 15.08 11.76 3.40
C LYS A 327 15.64 10.98 4.58
N ASN A 328 16.56 10.05 4.33
CA ASN A 328 17.16 9.21 5.38
C ASN A 328 17.88 10.05 6.44
N ALA A 329 18.72 11.01 6.03
CA ALA A 329 19.46 11.89 6.94
C ALA A 329 18.53 12.78 7.79
N LEU A 330 17.48 13.35 7.19
CA LEU A 330 16.52 14.26 7.82
C LEU A 330 15.49 13.54 8.72
N ASN A 331 15.06 12.33 8.33
CA ASN A 331 14.22 11.47 9.18
C ASN A 331 14.98 11.00 10.43
N GLY A 332 16.31 10.88 10.35
CA GLY A 332 17.19 10.77 11.52
C GLY A 332 17.00 11.93 12.51
N ILE A 333 17.05 13.19 12.04
CA ILE A 333 16.88 14.39 12.90
C ILE A 333 15.51 14.40 13.55
N THR A 334 14.46 14.16 12.76
CA THR A 334 13.07 14.04 13.23
C THR A 334 12.97 13.04 14.38
N THR A 335 13.65 11.90 14.24
CA THR A 335 13.68 10.84 15.25
C THR A 335 14.48 11.26 16.50
N ASP A 336 15.63 11.93 16.33
CA ASP A 336 16.48 12.41 17.41
C ASP A 336 15.78 13.47 18.28
N VAL A 337 15.07 14.42 17.66
CA VAL A 337 14.27 15.43 18.39
C VAL A 337 13.13 14.78 19.17
N ASN A 338 12.35 13.89 18.53
CA ASN A 338 11.18 13.28 19.18
C ASN A 338 11.56 12.42 20.41
N LYS A 339 12.71 11.73 20.38
CA LYS A 339 13.26 10.99 21.55
C LYS A 339 13.58 11.87 22.76
N ILE A 340 13.82 13.17 22.57
CA ILE A 340 14.20 14.11 23.64
C ILE A 340 12.98 14.84 24.22
N LEU A 341 11.94 15.01 23.39
CA LEU A 341 10.71 15.73 23.74
C LEU A 341 9.61 14.85 24.33
N PHE A 342 9.56 13.55 23.99
CA PHE A 342 8.49 12.66 24.44
C PHE A 342 9.04 11.46 25.21
N PRO A 343 8.52 11.13 26.41
CA PRO A 343 7.46 11.85 27.14
C PRO A 343 7.95 13.10 27.90
N ASP A 344 9.22 13.14 28.31
CA ASP A 344 9.72 14.01 29.39
C ASP A 344 9.95 15.50 28.98
N GLY A 345 9.38 15.98 27.88
CA GLY A 345 9.62 17.33 27.33
C GLY A 345 8.42 18.28 27.30
N LEU A 346 7.22 17.77 27.59
CA LEU A 346 5.98 18.55 27.69
C LEU A 346 5.90 19.30 29.02
N GLN A 347 5.24 20.46 29.04
CA GLN A 347 5.00 21.23 30.27
C GLN A 347 4.06 20.50 31.24
N LYS A 348 3.03 19.83 30.70
CA LYS A 348 2.23 18.84 31.42
C LYS A 348 2.75 17.43 31.10
N PRO A 349 3.11 16.60 32.10
CA PRO A 349 3.40 15.19 31.88
C PRO A 349 2.11 14.36 31.73
N PHE A 350 2.25 13.15 31.18
CA PHE A 350 1.23 12.10 31.30
C PHE A 350 1.10 11.66 32.78
N PRO A 351 -0.11 11.31 33.29
CA PRO A 351 -1.41 11.24 32.60
C PRO A 351 -2.19 12.57 32.57
N GLY A 352 -1.65 13.65 33.13
CA GLY A 352 -2.34 14.96 33.19
C GLY A 352 -2.44 15.70 31.85
N ASN A 353 -1.57 15.37 30.90
CA ASN A 353 -1.59 15.91 29.54
C ASN A 353 -2.67 15.22 28.68
N CYS A 354 -3.68 15.97 28.27
CA CYS A 354 -4.86 15.40 27.62
C CYS A 354 -4.62 15.03 26.14
N LEU A 355 -3.73 15.73 25.43
CA LEU A 355 -3.29 15.34 24.08
C LEU A 355 -2.45 14.05 24.11
N SER A 356 -1.53 13.95 25.07
CA SER A 356 -0.76 12.73 25.31
C SER A 356 -1.70 11.56 25.61
N LEU A 357 -2.69 11.77 26.49
CA LEU A 357 -3.66 10.74 26.87
C LEU A 357 -4.44 10.22 25.66
N MET A 358 -4.99 11.09 24.81
CA MET A 358 -5.76 10.67 23.63
C MET A 358 -4.93 9.87 22.62
N THR A 359 -3.68 10.28 22.38
CA THR A 359 -2.83 9.71 21.33
C THR A 359 -2.13 8.41 21.78
N THR A 360 -1.63 8.31 23.01
CA THR A 360 -0.96 7.08 23.51
C THR A 360 -1.96 5.94 23.73
N THR A 361 -3.17 6.26 24.23
CA THR A 361 -4.22 5.26 24.47
C THR A 361 -4.91 4.81 23.18
N GLY A 362 -4.75 5.60 22.09
CA GLY A 362 -5.37 5.36 20.79
C GLY A 362 -6.83 5.77 20.71
N ALA A 363 -7.31 6.65 21.59
CA ALA A 363 -8.66 7.20 21.57
C ALA A 363 -8.91 8.03 20.29
N LYS A 364 -7.99 8.96 19.98
CA LYS A 364 -8.01 9.80 18.77
C LYS A 364 -6.60 10.31 18.44
N GLY A 365 -6.26 10.31 17.15
CA GLY A 365 -4.92 10.63 16.66
C GLY A 365 -3.86 9.56 17.02
N GLY A 366 -2.63 9.80 16.56
CA GLY A 366 -1.46 9.00 16.90
C GLY A 366 -0.26 9.88 17.29
N PRO A 367 0.90 9.28 17.63
CA PRO A 367 2.09 10.03 18.03
C PRO A 367 2.60 10.97 16.92
N VAL A 368 2.40 10.62 15.65
CA VAL A 368 2.77 11.50 14.51
C VAL A 368 2.05 12.85 14.59
N ASN A 369 0.76 12.88 14.91
CA ASN A 369 0.01 14.14 15.03
C ASN A 369 0.53 14.99 16.20
N MET A 370 0.83 14.35 17.35
CA MET A 370 1.39 15.04 18.52
C MET A 370 2.78 15.62 18.23
N ASN A 371 3.61 14.89 17.47
CA ASN A 371 4.90 15.35 16.98
C ASN A 371 4.74 16.57 16.05
N GLN A 372 3.82 16.53 15.08
CA GLN A 372 3.61 17.65 14.15
C GLN A 372 3.08 18.92 14.85
N ILE A 373 2.27 18.77 15.91
CA ILE A 373 1.75 19.89 16.68
C ILE A 373 2.85 20.54 17.55
N SER A 374 3.59 19.73 18.33
CA SER A 374 4.44 20.23 19.43
C SER A 374 5.95 20.19 19.11
N SER A 375 6.39 19.32 18.21
CA SER A 375 7.79 19.10 17.83
C SER A 375 8.12 19.75 16.47
N LEU A 376 7.75 19.14 15.34
CA LEU A 376 8.09 19.59 13.99
C LEU A 376 7.25 18.83 12.96
N LEU A 377 6.97 19.43 11.79
CA LEU A 377 6.27 18.74 10.70
C LEU A 377 7.15 17.68 10.01
N GLY A 378 8.41 18.02 9.74
CA GLY A 378 9.40 17.13 9.12
C GLY A 378 9.51 17.30 7.60
N GLN A 379 10.16 16.34 6.95
CA GLN A 379 10.23 16.28 5.48
C GLN A 379 8.80 16.12 4.93
N GLN A 380 8.43 16.96 3.95
CA GLN A 380 7.24 16.73 3.12
C GLN A 380 7.64 15.92 1.89
N GLU A 381 6.95 14.82 1.65
CA GLU A 381 7.19 13.93 0.53
C GLU A 381 6.03 14.00 -0.46
N LEU A 382 6.32 13.91 -1.76
CA LEU A 382 5.34 13.97 -2.83
C LEU A 382 5.53 12.79 -3.79
N GLU A 383 4.52 11.95 -3.98
CA GLU A 383 4.58 10.69 -4.73
C GLU A 383 5.73 9.73 -4.33
N GLY A 384 6.31 9.91 -3.14
CA GLY A 384 7.52 9.17 -2.71
C GLY A 384 8.85 9.80 -3.15
N LYS A 385 8.85 11.00 -3.73
CA LYS A 385 10.01 11.91 -3.96
C LYS A 385 10.02 13.04 -2.92
N ARG A 386 10.95 14.01 -2.97
CA ARG A 386 10.84 15.27 -2.20
C ARG A 386 10.10 16.33 -3.04
N VAL A 387 10.16 17.59 -2.63
CA VAL A 387 9.56 18.71 -3.37
C VAL A 387 10.21 18.83 -4.77
N PRO A 388 9.42 18.83 -5.86
CA PRO A 388 9.98 18.90 -7.22
C PRO A 388 10.68 20.23 -7.48
N ARG A 389 11.78 20.17 -8.24
CA ARG A 389 12.48 21.35 -8.77
C ARG A 389 11.90 21.74 -10.14
N MET A 390 11.74 23.03 -10.37
CA MET A 390 11.46 23.62 -11.68
C MET A 390 12.69 23.46 -12.60
N VAL A 391 12.52 23.64 -13.91
CA VAL A 391 13.61 23.61 -14.93
C VAL A 391 14.77 24.56 -14.57
N SER A 392 14.49 25.64 -13.84
CA SER A 392 15.47 26.60 -13.29
C SER A 392 16.23 26.13 -12.04
N GLY A 393 16.12 24.85 -11.63
CA GLY A 393 16.75 24.27 -10.44
C GLY A 393 16.13 24.68 -9.10
N LYS A 394 15.12 25.56 -9.12
CA LYS A 394 14.43 26.11 -7.94
C LYS A 394 13.22 25.26 -7.54
N THR A 395 12.97 25.09 -6.23
CA THR A 395 11.70 24.53 -5.72
C THR A 395 10.61 25.60 -5.56
N LEU A 396 10.98 26.82 -5.16
CA LEU A 396 10.11 28.02 -5.19
C LEU A 396 10.90 29.24 -5.69
N PRO A 397 10.21 30.28 -6.22
CA PRO A 397 10.87 31.50 -6.71
C PRO A 397 11.78 32.19 -5.68
N CYS A 398 11.45 32.07 -4.39
CA CYS A 398 12.19 32.65 -3.26
C CYS A 398 13.48 31.91 -2.88
N PHE A 399 13.70 30.70 -3.37
CA PHE A 399 14.97 29.99 -3.17
C PHE A 399 15.93 30.27 -4.35
N PRO A 400 17.26 30.23 -4.13
CA PRO A 400 18.23 30.27 -5.23
C PRO A 400 18.14 29.00 -6.10
N PRO A 401 18.64 29.04 -7.35
CA PRO A 401 18.83 27.84 -8.15
C PRO A 401 19.69 26.82 -7.40
N TRP A 402 19.31 25.53 -7.46
CA TRP A 402 20.05 24.42 -6.86
C TRP A 402 20.35 24.58 -5.37
N ASP A 403 19.45 25.24 -4.63
CA ASP A 403 19.54 25.31 -3.17
C ASP A 403 19.64 23.90 -2.57
N ILE A 404 20.70 23.69 -1.78
CA ILE A 404 21.01 22.47 -1.04
C ILE A 404 20.41 22.47 0.37
N SER A 405 19.80 23.57 0.80
CA SER A 405 19.25 23.71 2.15
C SER A 405 18.12 22.71 2.42
N SER A 406 18.04 22.25 3.66
CA SER A 406 17.04 21.26 4.08
C SER A 406 15.62 21.77 3.82
N ARG A 407 15.38 23.06 4.11
CA ARG A 407 14.11 23.75 3.89
C ARG A 407 13.73 23.82 2.42
N ALA A 408 14.64 24.12 1.50
CA ALA A 408 14.31 24.30 0.09
C ALA A 408 13.74 23.03 -0.54
N GLY A 409 14.24 21.85 -0.14
CA GLY A 409 13.70 20.55 -0.53
C GLY A 409 12.55 20.02 0.34
N GLY A 410 11.85 20.89 1.09
CA GLY A 410 10.62 20.52 1.81
C GLY A 410 10.77 20.04 3.26
N PHE A 411 11.92 20.23 3.91
CA PHE A 411 12.04 19.95 5.35
C PHE A 411 11.47 21.10 6.19
N ILE A 412 10.39 20.83 6.93
CA ILE A 412 9.73 21.81 7.79
C ILE A 412 10.21 21.62 9.24
N SER A 413 11.07 22.55 9.70
CA SER A 413 11.58 22.60 11.08
C SER A 413 10.56 23.10 12.10
N ASP A 414 9.59 23.89 11.62
CA ASP A 414 8.61 24.59 12.44
C ASP A 414 7.37 23.69 12.65
N ARG A 415 6.45 24.11 13.51
CA ARG A 415 5.38 23.26 14.07
C ARG A 415 4.03 23.99 14.11
N PHE A 416 2.92 23.27 14.09
CA PHE A 416 1.59 23.92 14.08
C PHE A 416 1.37 24.87 15.27
N LEU A 417 1.91 24.55 16.46
CA LEU A 417 1.83 25.41 17.65
C LEU A 417 2.45 26.82 17.47
N THR A 418 3.43 26.98 16.59
CA THR A 418 4.11 28.27 16.32
C THR A 418 3.72 28.89 14.98
N GLY A 419 2.88 28.22 14.19
CA GLY A 419 2.68 28.51 12.78
C GLY A 419 3.84 28.02 11.90
N LEU A 420 3.61 28.09 10.58
CA LEU A 420 4.57 27.71 9.52
C LEU A 420 4.98 28.95 8.73
N ARG A 421 6.17 28.93 8.12
CA ARG A 421 6.60 30.01 7.21
C ARG A 421 5.87 29.91 5.86
N PRO A 422 5.72 31.00 5.09
CA PRO A 422 5.02 30.95 3.80
C PRO A 422 5.56 29.89 2.81
N GLN A 423 6.87 29.64 2.80
CA GLN A 423 7.51 28.62 1.97
C GLN A 423 7.11 27.20 2.43
N GLU A 424 7.21 26.95 3.73
CA GLU A 424 6.90 25.67 4.37
C GLU A 424 5.39 25.35 4.30
N TYR A 425 4.55 26.36 4.49
CA TYR A 425 3.11 26.29 4.30
C TYR A 425 2.74 25.86 2.88
N TYR A 426 3.38 26.44 1.85
CA TYR A 426 3.13 26.06 0.46
C TYR A 426 3.50 24.59 0.18
N PHE A 427 4.64 24.11 0.67
CA PHE A 427 5.02 22.69 0.57
C PHE A 427 4.06 21.76 1.31
N HIS A 428 3.56 22.18 2.47
CA HIS A 428 2.54 21.44 3.22
C HIS A 428 1.19 21.39 2.45
N CYS A 429 0.80 22.49 1.78
CA CYS A 429 -0.38 22.51 0.91
C CYS A 429 -0.22 21.61 -0.33
N MET A 430 0.99 21.44 -0.88
CA MET A 430 1.24 20.48 -1.96
C MET A 430 0.96 19.05 -1.48
N ALA A 431 1.54 18.66 -0.34
CA ALA A 431 1.33 17.32 0.25
C ALA A 431 -0.15 17.06 0.60
N GLY A 432 -0.81 18.02 1.24
CA GLY A 432 -2.25 17.91 1.55
C GLY A 432 -3.14 17.81 0.29
N ARG A 433 -2.74 18.42 -0.84
CA ARG A 433 -3.47 18.30 -2.11
C ARG A 433 -3.29 16.94 -2.77
N GLU A 434 -2.11 16.32 -2.68
CA GLU A 434 -1.87 14.98 -3.22
C GLU A 434 -2.85 13.96 -2.62
N GLY A 435 -2.98 13.90 -1.30
CA GLY A 435 -3.89 12.97 -0.62
C GLY A 435 -5.37 13.16 -1.01
N LEU A 436 -5.78 14.37 -1.40
CA LEU A 436 -7.12 14.65 -1.93
C LEU A 436 -7.28 14.17 -3.39
N VAL A 437 -6.26 14.38 -4.24
CA VAL A 437 -6.26 13.91 -5.63
C VAL A 437 -6.23 12.38 -5.70
N ASP A 438 -5.41 11.73 -4.86
CA ASP A 438 -5.36 10.27 -4.73
C ASP A 438 -6.73 9.70 -4.36
N THR A 439 -7.39 10.31 -3.37
CA THR A 439 -8.74 9.93 -2.94
C THR A 439 -9.76 10.08 -4.07
N ALA A 440 -9.69 11.15 -4.87
CA ALA A 440 -10.62 11.37 -5.98
C ALA A 440 -10.41 10.39 -7.15
N VAL A 441 -9.16 10.12 -7.54
CA VAL A 441 -8.83 9.39 -8.77
C VAL A 441 -8.73 7.87 -8.57
N LYS A 442 -8.21 7.40 -7.43
CA LYS A 442 -7.91 5.96 -7.23
C LYS A 442 -9.09 5.17 -6.65
N THR A 443 -10.05 5.84 -5.99
CA THR A 443 -11.17 5.17 -5.29
C THR A 443 -12.08 4.39 -6.25
N SER A 444 -12.47 4.97 -7.39
CA SER A 444 -13.33 4.31 -8.40
C SER A 444 -12.74 2.97 -8.88
N ARG A 445 -11.43 2.95 -9.16
CA ARG A 445 -10.67 1.77 -9.60
C ARG A 445 -10.73 0.63 -8.58
N SER A 446 -10.66 0.95 -7.29
CA SER A 446 -10.76 -0.06 -6.22
C SER A 446 -12.16 -0.67 -6.08
N GLY A 447 -13.22 0.11 -6.30
CA GLY A 447 -14.60 -0.38 -6.32
C GLY A 447 -14.90 -1.30 -7.50
N TYR A 448 -14.34 -1.00 -8.69
CA TYR A 448 -14.49 -1.86 -9.86
C TYR A 448 -13.82 -3.23 -9.68
N LEU A 449 -12.58 -3.26 -9.15
CA LEU A 449 -11.89 -4.50 -8.76
C LEU A 449 -12.75 -5.37 -7.81
N GLN A 450 -13.36 -4.76 -6.79
CA GLN A 450 -14.25 -5.47 -5.87
C GLN A 450 -15.50 -6.03 -6.57
N ARG A 451 -16.13 -5.30 -7.49
CA ARG A 451 -17.29 -5.78 -8.27
C ARG A 451 -16.92 -7.00 -9.13
N CYS A 452 -15.79 -6.96 -9.83
CA CYS A 452 -15.30 -8.09 -10.64
C CYS A 452 -15.04 -9.31 -9.77
N LEU A 453 -14.31 -9.17 -8.67
CA LEU A 453 -14.03 -10.29 -7.74
C LEU A 453 -15.31 -10.90 -7.15
N ILE A 454 -16.30 -10.07 -6.79
CA ILE A 454 -17.58 -10.60 -6.31
C ILE A 454 -18.29 -11.37 -7.43
N LYS A 455 -18.37 -10.83 -8.66
CA LYS A 455 -19.05 -11.52 -9.76
C LYS A 455 -18.39 -12.82 -10.21
N CYS A 456 -17.06 -12.93 -10.14
CA CYS A 456 -16.37 -14.18 -10.44
C CYS A 456 -16.47 -15.24 -9.33
N LEU A 457 -16.96 -14.89 -8.13
CA LEU A 457 -16.92 -15.75 -6.94
C LEU A 457 -18.27 -15.88 -6.22
N GLU A 458 -19.36 -15.28 -6.72
CA GLU A 458 -20.66 -15.23 -6.03
C GLU A 458 -21.36 -16.59 -5.88
N SER A 459 -20.99 -17.55 -6.73
CA SER A 459 -21.50 -18.92 -6.73
C SER A 459 -20.78 -19.88 -5.79
N LEU A 460 -19.57 -19.53 -5.32
CA LEU A 460 -18.72 -20.44 -4.53
C LEU A 460 -19.18 -20.56 -3.08
N LYS A 461 -19.53 -21.78 -2.67
CA LYS A 461 -20.04 -22.11 -1.33
C LYS A 461 -19.44 -23.38 -0.76
N VAL A 462 -19.49 -23.53 0.55
CA VAL A 462 -19.13 -24.79 1.23
C VAL A 462 -20.28 -25.80 1.10
N SER A 463 -19.97 -27.01 0.66
CA SER A 463 -20.88 -28.14 0.56
C SER A 463 -20.90 -28.99 1.85
N TYR A 464 -21.92 -29.82 2.05
CA TYR A 464 -22.07 -30.69 3.24
C TYR A 464 -20.95 -31.74 3.41
N ASP A 465 -20.19 -32.00 2.35
CA ASP A 465 -18.96 -32.82 2.35
C ASP A 465 -17.69 -32.02 2.70
N HIS A 466 -17.83 -30.75 3.13
CA HIS A 466 -16.75 -29.78 3.43
C HIS A 466 -15.88 -29.37 2.23
N THR A 467 -16.27 -29.77 1.01
CA THR A 467 -15.65 -29.25 -0.22
C THR A 467 -16.18 -27.85 -0.56
N VAL A 468 -15.34 -26.99 -1.14
CA VAL A 468 -15.78 -25.72 -1.75
C VAL A 468 -16.18 -26.00 -3.19
N ARG A 469 -17.42 -25.69 -3.55
CA ARG A 469 -17.99 -25.95 -4.87
C ARG A 469 -18.59 -24.71 -5.50
N ASP A 470 -18.55 -24.69 -6.82
CA ASP A 470 -19.28 -23.76 -7.68
C ASP A 470 -20.74 -24.26 -7.90
N ALA A 471 -21.58 -23.44 -8.51
CA ALA A 471 -23.01 -23.69 -8.69
C ALA A 471 -23.34 -24.85 -9.64
N ASP A 472 -22.43 -25.18 -10.56
CA ASP A 472 -22.49 -26.36 -11.42
C ASP A 472 -22.16 -27.68 -10.67
N GLY A 473 -21.60 -27.58 -9.46
CA GLY A 473 -21.13 -28.69 -8.63
C GLY A 473 -19.63 -29.00 -8.75
N SER A 474 -18.88 -28.29 -9.59
CA SER A 474 -17.43 -28.42 -9.72
C SER A 474 -16.71 -28.10 -8.41
N ILE A 475 -15.67 -28.88 -8.09
CA ILE A 475 -14.90 -28.74 -6.84
C ILE A 475 -13.72 -27.80 -7.08
N VAL A 476 -13.70 -26.68 -6.35
CA VAL A 476 -12.61 -25.69 -6.37
C VAL A 476 -11.59 -25.98 -5.26
N GLN A 477 -12.04 -26.43 -4.09
CA GLN A 477 -11.17 -26.90 -3.00
C GLN A 477 -11.77 -28.14 -2.33
N PHE A 478 -10.93 -29.13 -1.99
CA PHE A 478 -11.37 -30.32 -1.25
C PHE A 478 -11.67 -30.04 0.24
N CYS A 479 -11.11 -28.97 0.79
CA CYS A 479 -11.33 -28.49 2.15
C CYS A 479 -11.13 -26.97 2.13
N TYR A 480 -12.05 -26.20 2.71
CA TYR A 480 -11.93 -24.74 2.79
C TYR A 480 -10.65 -24.34 3.52
N GLY A 481 -9.76 -23.58 2.87
CA GLY A 481 -8.51 -23.10 3.48
C GLY A 481 -7.51 -24.21 3.87
N GLU A 482 -7.63 -25.41 3.29
CA GLU A 482 -6.94 -26.65 3.67
C GLU A 482 -7.32 -27.24 5.06
N ASP A 483 -7.71 -26.42 6.04
CA ASP A 483 -7.99 -26.86 7.42
C ASP A 483 -9.48 -26.91 7.81
N GLY A 484 -10.37 -26.34 6.99
CA GLY A 484 -11.82 -26.33 7.19
C GLY A 484 -12.31 -25.31 8.21
N VAL A 485 -11.46 -24.38 8.67
CA VAL A 485 -11.76 -23.46 9.77
C VAL A 485 -12.37 -22.15 9.26
N ASP A 486 -13.46 -21.71 9.87
CA ASP A 486 -14.04 -20.38 9.62
C ASP A 486 -13.17 -19.28 10.26
N VAL A 487 -12.78 -18.28 9.46
CA VAL A 487 -11.97 -17.14 9.89
C VAL A 487 -12.57 -16.40 11.08
N LEU A 488 -13.91 -16.29 11.17
CA LEU A 488 -14.61 -15.68 12.32
C LEU A 488 -14.41 -16.48 13.61
N LYS A 489 -14.23 -17.80 13.51
CA LYS A 489 -14.05 -18.73 14.64
C LYS A 489 -12.58 -19.05 14.93
N THR A 490 -11.63 -18.66 14.07
CA THR A 490 -10.17 -18.93 14.23
C THR A 490 -9.58 -18.40 15.55
N SER A 491 -10.19 -17.37 16.13
CA SER A 491 -9.74 -16.76 17.37
C SER A 491 -9.51 -17.78 18.49
N PHE A 492 -8.43 -17.56 19.25
CA PHE A 492 -7.94 -18.40 20.33
C PHE A 492 -7.41 -19.81 19.94
N LEU A 493 -7.54 -20.29 18.70
CA LEU A 493 -6.99 -21.61 18.29
C LEU A 493 -5.48 -21.75 18.48
N ASN A 494 -4.71 -20.68 18.23
CA ASN A 494 -3.25 -20.65 18.42
C ASN A 494 -2.85 -20.16 19.83
N GLU A 495 -3.77 -19.63 20.64
CA GLU A 495 -3.48 -19.00 21.93
C GLU A 495 -3.65 -19.99 23.09
N PHE A 496 -2.83 -21.05 23.09
CA PHE A 496 -2.90 -22.15 24.07
C PHE A 496 -2.87 -21.68 25.54
N LYS A 497 -2.24 -20.52 25.82
CA LYS A 497 -2.24 -19.86 27.13
C LYS A 497 -3.64 -19.42 27.58
N GLU A 498 -4.38 -18.73 26.72
CA GLU A 498 -5.71 -18.21 27.07
C GLU A 498 -6.73 -19.35 27.12
N LEU A 499 -6.58 -20.39 26.28
CA LEU A 499 -7.36 -21.64 26.39
C LEU A 499 -7.06 -22.38 27.70
N ALA A 500 -5.80 -22.42 28.13
CA ALA A 500 -5.38 -23.04 29.38
C ALA A 500 -5.97 -22.33 30.61
N ASP A 501 -5.79 -21.01 30.72
CA ASP A 501 -6.29 -20.23 31.85
C ASP A 501 -7.84 -20.26 31.92
N ASN A 502 -8.53 -20.36 30.78
CA ASN A 502 -10.00 -20.35 30.69
C ASN A 502 -10.67 -21.72 30.51
N ARG A 503 -9.95 -22.84 30.69
CA ARG A 503 -10.46 -24.22 30.43
C ARG A 503 -11.86 -24.51 30.98
N LYS A 504 -12.21 -23.97 32.15
CA LYS A 504 -13.54 -24.15 32.77
C LYS A 504 -14.67 -23.49 32.00
N ALA A 505 -14.44 -22.29 31.45
CA ALA A 505 -15.43 -21.57 30.64
C ALA A 505 -15.54 -22.19 29.24
N VAL A 506 -14.41 -22.58 28.64
CA VAL A 506 -14.37 -23.35 27.38
C VAL A 506 -15.16 -24.66 27.52
N LEU A 507 -14.92 -25.44 28.57
CA LEU A 507 -15.67 -26.67 28.86
C LEU A 507 -17.11 -26.45 29.31
N ALA A 508 -17.49 -25.27 29.84
CA ALA A 508 -18.89 -24.96 30.12
C ALA A 508 -19.66 -24.67 28.82
N LYS A 509 -19.10 -23.81 27.94
CA LYS A 509 -19.65 -23.49 26.63
C LYS A 509 -19.80 -24.74 25.76
N LEU A 510 -18.74 -25.55 25.68
CA LEU A 510 -18.68 -26.77 24.86
C LEU A 510 -19.25 -28.01 25.57
N GLY A 511 -19.51 -27.93 26.88
CA GLY A 511 -20.05 -29.01 27.70
C GLY A 511 -21.52 -29.34 27.40
N GLY A 512 -22.26 -28.40 26.82
CA GLY A 512 -23.57 -28.68 26.20
C GLY A 512 -23.43 -29.69 25.06
N CYS A 513 -22.50 -29.43 24.14
CA CYS A 513 -22.17 -30.31 23.02
C CYS A 513 -21.61 -31.68 23.46
N SER A 514 -20.95 -31.76 24.62
CA SER A 514 -20.39 -33.00 25.17
C SER A 514 -21.44 -34.05 25.57
N LYS A 515 -22.72 -33.67 25.73
CA LYS A 515 -23.81 -34.63 26.00
C LYS A 515 -24.47 -35.17 24.74
N ASP A 516 -24.14 -34.62 23.57
CA ASP A 516 -24.74 -35.03 22.31
C ASP A 516 -23.89 -36.12 21.64
N PRO A 517 -24.38 -37.38 21.53
CA PRO A 517 -23.61 -38.47 20.91
C PRO A 517 -23.43 -38.29 19.40
N THR A 518 -24.05 -37.25 18.82
CA THR A 518 -23.86 -36.79 17.44
C THR A 518 -22.49 -36.16 17.24
N LEU A 519 -22.06 -35.22 18.10
CA LEU A 519 -20.73 -34.58 18.02
C LEU A 519 -19.57 -35.52 18.37
N SER A 520 -19.84 -36.59 19.12
CA SER A 520 -18.87 -37.69 19.31
C SER A 520 -18.61 -38.50 18.03
N LYS A 521 -19.47 -38.40 17.01
CA LYS A 521 -19.15 -38.84 15.65
C LYS A 521 -18.50 -37.67 14.91
N CYS A 522 -17.17 -37.69 14.80
CA CYS A 522 -16.49 -36.85 13.82
C CYS A 522 -17.08 -37.11 12.43
N ASN A 523 -17.32 -36.07 11.63
CA ASN A 523 -17.63 -36.25 10.22
C ASN A 523 -16.49 -37.05 9.57
N GLY A 524 -16.82 -37.99 8.68
CA GLY A 524 -15.88 -39.00 8.16
C GLY A 524 -14.68 -38.45 7.37
N TYR A 525 -14.62 -37.14 7.13
CA TYR A 525 -13.58 -36.45 6.37
C TYR A 525 -12.66 -35.58 7.24
N ILE A 526 -13.12 -35.07 8.39
CA ILE A 526 -12.34 -34.21 9.30
C ILE A 526 -12.38 -34.86 10.70
N THR A 527 -11.49 -35.82 10.91
CA THR A 527 -11.42 -36.66 12.12
C THR A 527 -10.22 -36.33 13.03
N GLU A 528 -9.16 -35.77 12.44
CA GLU A 528 -7.86 -35.50 13.05
C GLU A 528 -7.59 -33.99 13.18
N LEU A 529 -6.69 -33.62 14.09
CA LEU A 529 -6.22 -32.23 14.24
C LEU A 529 -5.08 -31.95 13.25
N PRO A 530 -5.00 -30.75 12.63
CA PRO A 530 -3.89 -30.39 11.75
C PRO A 530 -2.53 -30.57 12.45
N PRO A 531 -1.54 -31.25 11.84
CA PRO A 531 -0.27 -31.58 12.51
C PRO A 531 0.46 -30.33 13.01
N LYS A 532 0.50 -29.28 12.17
CA LYS A 532 1.04 -27.93 12.50
C LYS A 532 0.47 -27.33 13.80
N LEU A 533 -0.74 -27.73 14.22
CA LEU A 533 -1.40 -27.26 15.45
C LEU A 533 -1.05 -28.17 16.66
N ILE A 534 -0.88 -29.47 16.43
CA ILE A 534 -0.38 -30.43 17.44
C ILE A 534 1.07 -30.09 17.81
N ASP A 535 1.93 -29.82 16.83
CA ASP A 535 3.34 -29.51 17.03
C ASP A 535 3.51 -28.29 17.95
N LYS A 536 2.81 -27.18 17.62
CA LYS A 536 2.76 -25.95 18.44
C LYS A 536 2.22 -26.21 19.85
N ALA A 537 1.20 -27.04 20.00
CA ALA A 537 0.67 -27.39 21.32
C ALA A 537 1.69 -28.19 22.15
N GLU A 538 2.50 -29.04 21.52
CA GLU A 538 3.60 -29.75 22.20
C GLU A 538 4.81 -28.87 22.50
N GLU A 539 5.12 -27.87 21.67
CA GLU A 539 6.08 -26.82 22.00
C GLU A 539 5.63 -26.01 23.23
N PHE A 540 4.37 -25.59 23.26
CA PHE A 540 3.77 -24.91 24.42
C PHE A 540 3.83 -25.80 25.68
N LEU A 541 3.54 -27.11 25.57
CA LEU A 541 3.64 -28.07 26.67
C LEU A 541 5.07 -28.40 27.13
N LYS A 542 6.09 -28.12 26.31
CA LYS A 542 7.50 -28.16 26.74
C LYS A 542 7.82 -26.90 27.55
N HIS A 543 7.54 -25.73 27.00
CA HIS A 543 7.82 -24.43 27.63
C HIS A 543 6.99 -24.20 28.92
N SER A 544 5.77 -24.73 29.02
CA SER A 544 4.93 -24.58 30.22
C SER A 544 5.42 -25.40 31.43
N LYS A 545 6.10 -26.53 31.20
CA LYS A 545 6.69 -27.34 32.29
C LYS A 545 7.85 -26.65 32.98
N GLU A 546 8.55 -25.75 32.28
CA GLU A 546 9.63 -24.92 32.84
C GLU A 546 9.07 -23.72 33.64
N CYS A 547 7.82 -23.34 33.40
CA CYS A 547 7.17 -22.17 33.99
C CYS A 547 5.86 -22.56 34.69
N CYS A 548 5.96 -22.89 35.98
CA CYS A 548 4.95 -23.57 36.83
C CYS A 548 3.58 -22.89 37.01
N ARG A 549 3.21 -21.94 36.15
CA ARG A 549 1.94 -21.20 36.14
C ARG A 549 0.77 -22.01 35.57
N TYR A 550 1.01 -22.92 34.62
CA TYR A 550 -0.04 -23.65 33.90
C TYR A 550 -0.02 -25.14 34.27
N ASN A 551 -0.89 -25.55 35.21
CA ASN A 551 -1.02 -26.95 35.62
C ASN A 551 -2.14 -27.66 34.84
N ILE A 552 -1.80 -28.13 33.63
CA ILE A 552 -2.69 -28.82 32.68
C ILE A 552 -1.97 -30.05 32.10
N GLU A 553 -2.70 -31.15 31.96
CA GLU A 553 -2.16 -32.37 31.33
C GLU A 553 -2.15 -32.28 29.80
N ALA A 554 -1.17 -32.93 29.17
CA ALA A 554 -1.07 -32.98 27.71
C ALA A 554 -2.29 -33.63 27.02
N LYS A 555 -3.03 -34.49 27.73
CA LYS A 555 -4.31 -35.05 27.25
C LYS A 555 -5.42 -34.02 27.30
N GLU A 556 -5.62 -33.39 28.46
CA GLU A 556 -6.61 -32.34 28.69
C GLU A 556 -6.46 -31.19 27.67
N LEU A 557 -5.23 -30.73 27.39
CA LEU A 557 -5.02 -29.70 26.37
C LEU A 557 -5.37 -30.17 24.96
N LYS A 558 -5.04 -31.42 24.59
CA LYS A 558 -5.38 -31.98 23.26
C LYS A 558 -6.89 -32.22 23.11
N GLU A 559 -7.59 -32.58 24.18
CA GLU A 559 -9.05 -32.69 24.20
C GLU A 559 -9.72 -31.32 24.07
N LEU A 560 -9.32 -30.33 24.88
CA LEU A 560 -9.76 -28.92 24.76
C LEU A 560 -9.57 -28.39 23.33
N LEU A 561 -8.38 -28.60 22.76
CA LEU A 561 -8.03 -28.17 21.42
C LEU A 561 -8.87 -28.89 20.35
N LYS A 562 -9.14 -30.20 20.50
CA LYS A 562 -10.02 -30.94 19.58
C LYS A 562 -11.44 -30.39 19.59
N VAL A 563 -12.03 -30.14 20.75
CA VAL A 563 -13.42 -29.65 20.81
C VAL A 563 -13.52 -28.20 20.30
N LYS A 564 -12.56 -27.32 20.63
CA LYS A 564 -12.52 -25.95 20.07
C LYS A 564 -12.23 -25.94 18.57
N PHE A 565 -11.39 -26.82 18.03
CA PHE A 565 -11.18 -26.96 16.58
C PHE A 565 -12.48 -27.38 15.87
N LEU A 566 -13.13 -28.45 16.34
CA LEU A 566 -14.41 -28.92 15.78
C LEU A 566 -15.52 -27.85 15.87
N SER A 567 -15.56 -27.06 16.94
CA SER A 567 -16.51 -25.94 17.07
C SER A 567 -16.11 -24.68 16.28
N SER A 568 -14.97 -24.71 15.57
CA SER A 568 -14.48 -23.59 14.75
C SER A 568 -14.46 -23.90 13.24
N LEU A 569 -14.96 -25.07 12.84
CA LEU A 569 -15.15 -25.40 11.43
C LEU A 569 -16.17 -24.47 10.77
N VAL A 570 -16.04 -24.32 9.45
CA VAL A 570 -17.01 -23.59 8.61
C VAL A 570 -18.32 -24.37 8.51
N ASP A 571 -19.44 -23.64 8.51
CA ASP A 571 -20.78 -24.24 8.41
C ASP A 571 -21.14 -24.49 6.93
N PRO A 572 -21.67 -25.66 6.54
CA PRO A 572 -22.11 -25.92 5.17
C PRO A 572 -23.19 -24.95 4.71
N GLY A 573 -23.02 -24.42 3.49
CA GLY A 573 -23.83 -23.36 2.91
C GLY A 573 -23.15 -21.99 2.89
N GLU A 574 -22.06 -21.79 3.64
CA GLU A 574 -21.37 -20.49 3.74
C GLU A 574 -20.84 -19.99 2.38
N ALA A 575 -21.11 -18.73 2.05
CA ALA A 575 -20.83 -18.08 0.75
C ALA A 575 -19.37 -17.59 0.64
N VAL A 576 -18.43 -18.51 0.86
CA VAL A 576 -16.99 -18.24 1.01
C VAL A 576 -16.36 -17.45 -0.13
N GLY A 577 -16.87 -17.55 -1.37
CA GLY A 577 -16.37 -16.77 -2.50
C GLY A 577 -16.66 -15.27 -2.38
N VAL A 578 -17.89 -14.90 -1.99
CA VAL A 578 -18.27 -13.49 -1.72
C VAL A 578 -17.45 -12.94 -0.56
N VAL A 579 -17.29 -13.74 0.50
CA VAL A 579 -16.51 -13.36 1.69
C VAL A 579 -15.03 -13.12 1.34
N ALA A 580 -14.43 -13.97 0.51
CA ALA A 580 -13.06 -13.80 0.02
C ALA A 580 -12.93 -12.55 -0.88
N ALA A 581 -13.86 -12.35 -1.83
CA ALA A 581 -13.88 -11.19 -2.71
C ALA A 581 -13.96 -9.86 -1.94
N GLN A 582 -14.86 -9.78 -0.96
CA GLN A 582 -14.99 -8.61 -0.09
C GLN A 582 -13.72 -8.39 0.75
N SER A 583 -13.11 -9.45 1.28
CA SER A 583 -11.89 -9.40 2.09
C SER A 583 -10.64 -8.95 1.32
N ILE A 584 -10.69 -8.90 -0.02
CA ILE A 584 -9.65 -8.32 -0.90
C ILE A 584 -10.05 -6.92 -1.40
N GLY A 585 -11.33 -6.73 -1.72
CA GLY A 585 -11.88 -5.47 -2.24
C GLY A 585 -11.94 -4.34 -1.21
N GLU A 586 -12.60 -4.57 -0.06
CA GLU A 586 -12.77 -3.56 1.00
C GLU A 586 -11.43 -2.94 1.46
N PRO A 587 -10.37 -3.73 1.69
CA PRO A 587 -9.05 -3.18 2.01
C PRO A 587 -8.46 -2.33 0.89
N SER A 588 -8.67 -2.70 -0.37
CA SER A 588 -8.16 -1.94 -1.53
C SER A 588 -8.79 -0.54 -1.60
N THR A 589 -10.05 -0.40 -1.18
CA THR A 589 -10.69 0.93 -1.02
C THR A 589 -10.06 1.70 0.16
N GLN A 590 -9.87 1.05 1.31
CA GLN A 590 -9.31 1.68 2.51
C GLN A 590 -7.84 2.10 2.32
N MET A 591 -7.07 1.33 1.56
CA MET A 591 -5.70 1.62 1.13
C MET A 591 -5.60 2.90 0.31
N THR A 592 -6.66 3.30 -0.40
CA THR A 592 -6.76 4.58 -1.10
C THR A 592 -7.10 5.72 -0.14
N LEU A 593 -8.12 5.53 0.71
CA LEU A 593 -8.62 6.57 1.61
C LEU A 593 -7.60 6.96 2.69
N ASN A 594 -6.80 6.00 3.19
CA ASN A 594 -5.81 6.24 4.24
C ASN A 594 -4.68 7.18 3.83
N THR A 595 -4.39 7.35 2.52
CA THR A 595 -3.37 8.28 2.01
C THR A 595 -3.60 9.71 2.49
N PHE A 596 -4.86 10.16 2.60
CA PHE A 596 -5.19 11.49 3.09
C PHE A 596 -4.72 11.74 4.54
N HIS A 597 -4.73 10.72 5.40
CA HIS A 597 -4.30 10.83 6.80
C HIS A 597 -2.78 10.74 7.01
N LEU A 598 -2.03 10.38 5.97
CA LEU A 598 -0.58 10.17 5.99
C LEU A 598 0.15 11.05 4.97
N ALA A 599 -0.58 11.93 4.28
CA ALA A 599 -0.10 12.85 3.25
C ALA A 599 1.16 13.60 3.70
N GLY A 600 2.20 13.56 2.86
CA GLY A 600 3.51 14.14 3.14
C GLY A 600 4.54 13.21 3.79
N ARG A 601 4.22 11.92 4.06
CA ARG A 601 5.19 10.88 4.48
C ARG A 601 5.21 9.69 3.52
N GLY A 602 6.39 9.30 3.06
CA GLY A 602 6.61 8.17 2.17
C GLY A 602 6.58 6.80 2.86
N ASP A 603 6.62 6.75 4.20
CA ASP A 603 6.56 5.53 5.02
C ASP A 603 5.41 4.58 4.64
N MET A 604 4.35 5.11 4.01
CA MET A 604 3.11 4.39 3.69
C MET A 604 2.52 4.79 2.32
N ASN A 605 3.32 4.74 1.24
CA ASN A 605 2.83 4.83 -0.16
C ASN A 605 2.06 3.55 -0.60
N VAL A 606 0.98 3.24 0.13
CA VAL A 606 0.22 2.00 0.06
C VAL A 606 -0.58 1.88 -1.26
N THR A 607 -0.87 2.99 -1.95
CA THR A 607 -1.63 2.99 -3.22
C THR A 607 -0.90 2.37 -4.40
N LEU A 608 0.42 2.13 -4.30
CA LEU A 608 1.21 1.38 -5.29
C LEU A 608 0.78 -0.09 -5.44
N GLY A 609 0.10 -0.66 -4.44
CA GLY A 609 -0.39 -2.03 -4.49
C GLY A 609 -1.57 -2.27 -5.44
N ILE A 610 -2.42 -1.26 -5.66
CA ILE A 610 -3.68 -1.43 -6.40
C ILE A 610 -3.45 -1.69 -7.91
N PRO A 611 -2.54 -0.98 -8.62
CA PRO A 611 -2.16 -1.35 -9.99
C PRO A 611 -1.67 -2.80 -10.10
N ARG A 612 -0.86 -3.26 -9.14
CA ARG A 612 -0.34 -4.64 -9.13
C ARG A 612 -1.44 -5.68 -8.85
N LEU A 613 -2.45 -5.34 -8.04
CA LEU A 613 -3.63 -6.18 -7.87
C LEU A 613 -4.47 -6.27 -9.16
N LYS A 614 -4.62 -5.18 -9.94
CA LYS A 614 -5.25 -5.25 -11.28
C LYS A 614 -4.46 -6.18 -12.21
N GLU A 615 -3.14 -6.01 -12.29
CA GLU A 615 -2.26 -6.81 -13.15
C GLU A 615 -2.43 -8.32 -12.91
N ILE A 616 -2.49 -8.72 -11.63
CA ILE A 616 -2.60 -10.13 -11.20
C ILE A 616 -4.02 -10.67 -11.34
N LEU A 617 -5.04 -9.95 -10.84
CA LEU A 617 -6.38 -10.51 -10.61
C LEU A 617 -7.40 -10.21 -11.71
N MET A 618 -7.20 -9.16 -12.51
CA MET A 618 -8.17 -8.75 -13.54
C MET A 618 -7.67 -9.01 -14.96
N THR A 619 -6.42 -8.64 -15.24
CA THR A 619 -5.83 -8.75 -16.58
C THR A 619 -4.97 -9.98 -16.79
N ALA A 620 -4.61 -10.69 -15.70
CA ALA A 620 -3.70 -11.85 -15.70
C ALA A 620 -2.46 -11.67 -16.62
N SER A 621 -1.88 -10.46 -16.61
CA SER A 621 -1.11 -9.99 -17.77
C SER A 621 0.26 -10.65 -17.89
N ASP A 622 0.57 -11.20 -19.06
CA ASP A 622 1.91 -11.73 -19.39
C ASP A 622 2.99 -10.65 -19.28
N ASN A 623 2.69 -9.44 -19.75
CA ASN A 623 3.61 -8.30 -19.82
C ASN A 623 3.50 -7.40 -18.58
N ILE A 624 3.84 -7.97 -17.41
CA ILE A 624 3.86 -7.24 -16.13
C ILE A 624 4.86 -6.07 -16.17
N ARG A 625 4.48 -4.90 -15.63
CA ARG A 625 5.27 -3.65 -15.73
C ARG A 625 6.64 -3.71 -15.05
N THR A 626 6.76 -4.48 -13.98
CA THR A 626 8.00 -4.65 -13.22
C THR A 626 8.23 -6.13 -12.87
N PRO A 627 8.78 -6.94 -13.79
CA PRO A 627 9.13 -8.33 -13.51
C PRO A 627 10.30 -8.39 -12.52
N VAL A 628 10.17 -9.21 -11.47
CA VAL A 628 11.20 -9.38 -10.43
C VAL A 628 11.37 -10.86 -10.12
N MET A 629 12.59 -11.36 -10.30
CA MET A 629 12.99 -12.71 -9.89
C MET A 629 13.82 -12.63 -8.60
N LYS A 630 13.61 -13.56 -7.66
CA LYS A 630 14.43 -13.68 -6.44
C LYS A 630 15.22 -14.98 -6.48
N CYS A 631 16.52 -14.86 -6.72
CA CYS A 631 17.45 -16.00 -6.76
C CYS A 631 18.09 -16.21 -5.38
N PRO A 632 17.76 -17.27 -4.62
CA PRO A 632 18.44 -17.57 -3.36
C PRO A 632 19.87 -18.05 -3.64
N LEU A 633 20.84 -17.50 -2.90
CA LEU A 633 22.23 -17.93 -2.94
C LEU A 633 22.48 -19.11 -1.99
N LEU A 634 23.53 -19.88 -2.26
CA LEU A 634 23.95 -20.99 -1.40
C LEU A 634 24.71 -20.46 -0.18
N GLU A 635 24.54 -21.10 0.98
CA GLU A 635 25.03 -20.64 2.30
C GLU A 635 26.56 -20.45 2.42
N HIS A 636 27.33 -20.96 1.46
CA HIS A 636 28.79 -20.92 1.43
C HIS A 636 29.38 -19.87 0.45
N ILE A 637 28.54 -19.07 -0.19
CA ILE A 637 28.95 -18.01 -1.14
C ILE A 637 29.29 -16.74 -0.36
N SER A 638 30.42 -16.08 -0.66
CA SER A 638 30.80 -14.82 -0.01
C SER A 638 30.01 -13.63 -0.54
N GLU A 639 30.01 -12.50 0.19
CA GLU A 639 29.37 -11.26 -0.26
C GLU A 639 30.01 -10.73 -1.56
N ASP A 640 31.30 -10.99 -1.78
CA ASP A 640 32.03 -10.52 -2.97
C ASP A 640 31.81 -11.46 -4.17
N ASP A 641 31.68 -12.78 -3.94
CA ASP A 641 31.15 -13.71 -4.95
C ASP A 641 29.73 -13.32 -5.37
N ALA A 642 28.88 -12.92 -4.41
CA ALA A 642 27.53 -12.46 -4.68
C ALA A 642 27.52 -11.18 -5.55
N LYS A 643 28.39 -10.20 -5.25
CA LYS A 643 28.60 -9.00 -6.10
C LYS A 643 29.07 -9.38 -7.50
N MET A 644 30.02 -10.31 -7.63
CA MET A 644 30.47 -10.81 -8.94
C MET A 644 29.33 -11.48 -9.73
N VAL A 645 28.46 -12.27 -9.07
CA VAL A 645 27.29 -12.89 -9.71
C VAL A 645 26.27 -11.82 -10.16
N VAL A 646 26.00 -10.81 -9.33
CA VAL A 646 25.13 -9.68 -9.70
C VAL A 646 25.71 -8.90 -10.88
N ALA A 647 27.01 -8.61 -10.89
CA ALA A 647 27.68 -7.94 -12.01
C ALA A 647 27.62 -8.75 -13.31
N LYS A 648 27.68 -10.09 -13.25
CA LYS A 648 27.55 -10.99 -14.41
C LYS A 648 26.11 -11.17 -14.91
N LEU A 649 25.10 -10.90 -14.07
CA LEU A 649 23.68 -10.98 -14.43
C LEU A 649 23.07 -9.61 -14.82
N ARG A 650 23.78 -8.51 -14.56
CA ARG A 650 23.39 -7.16 -15.00
C ARG A 650 23.55 -7.04 -16.52
N ARG A 651 22.47 -6.72 -17.23
CA ARG A 651 22.53 -6.37 -18.66
C ARG A 651 23.38 -5.10 -18.82
N VAL A 652 24.48 -5.22 -19.56
CA VAL A 652 25.37 -4.10 -19.95
C VAL A 652 25.05 -3.71 -21.39
N ARG A 653 24.90 -2.42 -21.67
CA ARG A 653 24.66 -1.88 -23.02
C ARG A 653 25.97 -1.34 -23.58
N VAL A 654 26.08 -1.22 -24.90
CA VAL A 654 27.25 -0.57 -25.54
C VAL A 654 27.47 0.87 -25.01
N ALA A 655 26.38 1.59 -24.70
CA ALA A 655 26.44 2.91 -24.10
C ALA A 655 27.05 2.95 -22.68
N ASP A 656 27.09 1.82 -21.96
CA ASP A 656 27.68 1.70 -20.62
C ASP A 656 29.20 1.38 -20.69
N VAL A 657 29.73 1.09 -21.89
CA VAL A 657 31.14 0.70 -22.13
C VAL A 657 31.94 1.77 -22.89
N VAL A 658 31.24 2.66 -23.60
CA VAL A 658 31.84 3.68 -24.47
C VAL A 658 31.92 5.03 -23.76
N GLU A 659 33.13 5.57 -23.64
CA GLU A 659 33.43 6.91 -23.10
C GLU A 659 33.06 8.02 -24.10
N LYS A 660 33.39 7.81 -25.38
CA LYS A 660 33.20 8.83 -26.43
C LYS A 660 32.98 8.20 -27.80
N ILE A 661 32.17 8.86 -28.62
CA ILE A 661 32.02 8.58 -30.05
C ILE A 661 32.32 9.86 -30.83
N GLU A 662 33.21 9.76 -31.82
CA GLU A 662 33.53 10.82 -32.79
C GLU A 662 33.18 10.35 -34.21
N VAL A 663 32.70 11.28 -35.05
CA VAL A 663 32.34 11.01 -36.46
C VAL A 663 33.08 11.99 -37.36
N CYS A 664 34.08 11.48 -38.07
CA CYS A 664 34.88 12.26 -39.02
C CYS A 664 34.41 11.99 -40.46
N THR A 665 34.00 13.04 -41.17
CA THR A 665 33.62 12.96 -42.60
C THR A 665 34.80 13.36 -43.49
N VAL A 666 35.32 12.44 -44.29
CA VAL A 666 36.41 12.67 -45.24
C VAL A 666 35.89 12.50 -46.67
N PRO A 667 35.83 13.56 -47.50
CA PRO A 667 35.55 13.41 -48.92
C PRO A 667 36.76 12.79 -49.62
N PHE A 668 36.54 11.76 -50.43
CA PHE A 668 37.59 11.12 -51.23
C PHE A 668 37.17 11.00 -52.69
N TYR A 669 38.16 11.06 -53.59
CA TYR A 669 37.95 10.89 -55.02
C TYR A 669 38.11 9.42 -55.38
N ASN A 670 37.03 8.80 -55.83
CA ASN A 670 37.08 7.47 -56.41
C ASN A 670 37.81 7.51 -57.76
N SER A 671 38.42 6.38 -58.16
CA SER A 671 39.23 6.27 -59.40
C SER A 671 38.46 6.55 -60.71
N ASN A 672 37.13 6.67 -60.64
CA ASN A 672 36.24 7.09 -61.73
C ASN A 672 35.91 8.60 -61.71
N GLY A 673 36.58 9.41 -60.88
CA GLY A 673 36.40 10.87 -60.81
C GLY A 673 35.18 11.35 -60.02
N ARG A 674 34.42 10.45 -59.37
CA ARG A 674 33.31 10.81 -58.47
C ARG A 674 33.83 11.16 -57.07
N VAL A 675 33.21 12.14 -56.44
CA VAL A 675 33.38 12.44 -55.01
C VAL A 675 32.50 11.47 -54.22
N SER A 676 33.11 10.70 -53.32
CA SER A 676 32.40 9.82 -52.39
C SER A 676 32.75 10.24 -50.95
N THR A 677 31.86 9.96 -50.00
CA THR A 677 32.06 10.37 -48.60
C THR A 677 32.41 9.15 -47.74
N LEU A 678 33.59 9.22 -47.11
CA LEU A 678 34.03 8.27 -46.09
C LEU A 678 33.63 8.83 -44.72
N TYR A 679 32.88 8.05 -43.95
CA TYR A 679 32.57 8.35 -42.56
C TYR A 679 33.42 7.41 -41.69
N LYS A 680 34.36 8.01 -40.98
CA LYS A 680 35.22 7.37 -39.99
C LYS A 680 34.58 7.58 -38.62
N LEU A 681 33.95 6.53 -38.10
CA LEU A 681 33.43 6.45 -36.74
C LEU A 681 34.56 5.99 -35.82
N GLN A 682 34.91 6.78 -34.81
CA GLN A 682 35.86 6.39 -33.76
C GLN A 682 35.13 6.32 -32.42
N MET A 683 35.28 5.22 -31.71
CA MET A 683 34.67 4.96 -30.41
C MET A 683 35.78 4.64 -29.41
N LYS A 684 35.82 5.38 -28.30
CA LYS A 684 36.78 5.18 -27.21
C LYS A 684 36.08 4.49 -26.06
N LEU A 685 36.65 3.38 -25.58
CA LEU A 685 36.12 2.55 -24.51
C LEU A 685 36.69 2.98 -23.15
N TYR A 686 35.93 2.75 -22.08
CA TYR A 686 36.43 3.00 -20.72
C TYR A 686 37.61 2.05 -20.37
N PRO A 687 38.61 2.52 -19.60
CA PRO A 687 39.65 1.65 -19.05
C PRO A 687 39.06 0.52 -18.18
N GLN A 688 39.69 -0.64 -18.17
CA GLN A 688 39.17 -1.83 -17.50
C GLN A 688 38.94 -1.65 -15.99
N ASP A 689 39.71 -0.77 -15.33
CA ASP A 689 39.55 -0.43 -13.90
C ASP A 689 38.26 0.36 -13.59
N GLN A 690 37.63 0.97 -14.60
CA GLN A 690 36.37 1.73 -14.47
C GLN A 690 35.14 0.94 -14.95
N LEU A 691 35.35 -0.23 -15.56
CA LEU A 691 34.27 -1.09 -16.02
C LEU A 691 33.77 -1.91 -14.82
N GLU A 692 32.60 -1.56 -14.26
CA GLU A 692 31.99 -2.25 -13.09
C GLU A 692 31.68 -3.75 -13.32
N SER A 693 31.96 -4.26 -14.52
CA SER A 693 31.60 -5.59 -15.00
C SER A 693 32.87 -6.42 -15.19
N GLY A 694 32.83 -7.70 -14.83
CA GLY A 694 33.91 -8.66 -15.11
C GLY A 694 34.05 -9.04 -16.59
N LEU A 695 33.84 -8.08 -17.49
CA LEU A 695 34.02 -8.19 -18.94
C LEU A 695 35.49 -7.96 -19.29
N THR A 696 35.96 -8.65 -20.33
CA THR A 696 37.24 -8.35 -20.97
C THR A 696 37.07 -7.34 -22.10
N ILE A 697 38.11 -6.56 -22.36
CA ILE A 697 38.17 -5.65 -23.52
C ILE A 697 37.96 -6.44 -24.83
N ASP A 698 38.49 -7.66 -24.91
CA ASP A 698 38.34 -8.55 -26.07
C ASP A 698 36.86 -8.92 -26.34
N GLU A 699 36.08 -9.24 -25.31
CA GLU A 699 34.64 -9.52 -25.43
C GLU A 699 33.85 -8.27 -25.88
N CYS A 700 34.21 -7.09 -25.37
CA CYS A 700 33.63 -5.83 -25.81
C CYS A 700 33.95 -5.54 -27.28
N GLN A 701 35.22 -5.66 -27.70
CA GLN A 701 35.63 -5.49 -29.09
C GLN A 701 34.99 -6.53 -30.02
N ALA A 702 34.87 -7.80 -29.62
CA ALA A 702 34.22 -8.84 -30.40
C ALA A 702 32.72 -8.56 -30.61
N THR A 703 32.04 -8.07 -29.56
CA THR A 703 30.63 -7.64 -29.63
C THR A 703 30.45 -6.42 -30.54
N LEU A 704 31.38 -5.48 -30.51
CA LEU A 704 31.38 -4.32 -31.41
C LEU A 704 31.61 -4.72 -32.87
N ARG A 705 32.60 -5.59 -33.16
CA ARG A 705 32.91 -6.10 -34.52
C ARG A 705 31.77 -6.88 -35.17
N THR A 706 30.90 -7.49 -34.37
CA THR A 706 29.80 -8.35 -34.84
C THR A 706 28.46 -7.64 -34.69
N VAL A 707 27.87 -7.67 -33.49
CA VAL A 707 26.52 -7.20 -33.21
C VAL A 707 26.35 -5.72 -33.53
N PHE A 708 27.29 -4.85 -33.12
CA PHE A 708 27.16 -3.41 -33.35
C PHE A 708 27.35 -3.02 -34.82
N VAL A 709 28.36 -3.57 -35.51
CA VAL A 709 28.55 -3.34 -36.96
C VAL A 709 27.30 -3.78 -37.74
N GLU A 710 26.75 -4.97 -37.48
CA GLU A 710 25.58 -5.47 -38.22
C GLU A 710 24.29 -4.68 -37.89
N ALA A 711 24.09 -4.28 -36.63
CA ALA A 711 22.99 -3.40 -36.25
C ALA A 711 23.11 -2.01 -36.90
N MET A 712 24.31 -1.45 -36.97
CA MET A 712 24.57 -0.16 -37.63
C MET A 712 24.42 -0.25 -39.15
N GLU A 713 24.87 -1.32 -39.81
CA GLU A 713 24.61 -1.54 -41.25
C GLU A 713 23.10 -1.62 -41.51
N HIS A 714 22.34 -2.36 -40.71
CA HIS A 714 20.89 -2.44 -40.88
C HIS A 714 20.17 -1.11 -40.59
N ALA A 715 20.64 -0.35 -39.60
CA ALA A 715 20.13 0.99 -39.31
C ALA A 715 20.37 1.97 -40.48
N ILE A 716 21.56 1.92 -41.07
CA ILE A 716 21.95 2.72 -42.24
C ILE A 716 21.09 2.34 -43.45
N GLU A 717 20.91 1.04 -43.75
CA GLU A 717 19.98 0.56 -44.79
C GLU A 717 18.56 1.12 -44.58
N LYS A 718 18.02 1.00 -43.36
CA LYS A 718 16.67 1.46 -43.03
C LYS A 718 16.49 2.99 -43.12
N HIS A 719 17.52 3.75 -42.74
CA HIS A 719 17.51 5.21 -42.83
C HIS A 719 17.63 5.67 -44.29
N LEU A 720 18.45 5.00 -45.11
CA LEU A 720 18.55 5.22 -46.55
C LEU A 720 17.23 4.94 -47.26
N ASP A 721 16.59 3.80 -46.99
CA ASP A 721 15.25 3.48 -47.55
C ASP A 721 14.20 4.55 -47.22
N LEU A 722 14.29 5.19 -46.06
CA LEU A 722 13.42 6.30 -45.66
C LEU A 722 13.76 7.60 -46.41
N LEU A 723 15.05 7.93 -46.57
CA LEU A 723 15.49 9.08 -47.38
C LEU A 723 15.14 8.92 -48.86
N TYR A 724 15.25 7.71 -49.42
CA TYR A 724 14.83 7.43 -50.80
C TYR A 724 13.34 7.63 -50.97
N LYS A 725 12.48 7.12 -50.06
CA LYS A 725 11.03 7.36 -50.10
C LYS A 725 10.67 8.85 -50.01
N ILE A 726 11.35 9.61 -49.15
CA ILE A 726 11.14 11.07 -49.04
C ILE A 726 11.54 11.79 -50.34
N ASN A 727 12.62 11.35 -50.99
CA ASN A 727 13.06 11.91 -52.26
C ASN A 727 12.15 11.49 -53.43
N GLU A 728 11.61 10.27 -53.45
CA GLU A 728 10.58 9.85 -54.41
C GLU A 728 9.30 10.69 -54.26
N ILE A 729 8.83 10.92 -53.03
CA ILE A 729 7.67 11.79 -52.75
C ILE A 729 7.94 13.24 -53.18
N ARG A 730 9.18 13.73 -53.07
CA ARG A 730 9.59 15.04 -53.60
C ARG A 730 9.66 15.07 -55.13
N ALA A 731 10.15 14.00 -55.77
CA ALA A 731 10.24 13.90 -57.23
C ALA A 731 8.84 13.89 -57.88
N VAL A 732 7.90 13.09 -57.35
CA VAL A 732 6.51 13.05 -57.84
C VAL A 732 5.86 14.44 -57.78
N LYS A 733 6.03 15.18 -56.68
CA LYS A 733 5.53 16.57 -56.56
C LYS A 733 6.14 17.55 -57.58
N ILE A 734 7.34 17.29 -58.08
CA ILE A 734 7.98 18.09 -59.13
C ILE A 734 7.41 17.69 -60.50
N GLU A 735 7.27 16.40 -60.78
CA GLU A 735 6.67 15.89 -62.03
C GLU A 735 5.19 16.32 -62.18
N ASP A 736 4.39 16.33 -61.11
CA ASP A 736 3.02 16.87 -61.08
C ASP A 736 2.99 18.38 -61.43
N THR A 737 4.04 19.12 -61.08
CA THR A 737 4.16 20.57 -61.34
C THR A 737 4.59 20.85 -62.78
N GLU A 738 5.54 20.08 -63.33
CA GLU A 738 6.00 20.26 -64.72
C GLU A 738 5.02 19.66 -65.75
N GLY A 739 4.30 18.59 -65.41
CA GLY A 739 3.29 17.96 -66.26
C GLY A 739 2.09 18.85 -66.60
N SER A 740 1.90 19.95 -65.85
CA SER A 740 0.83 20.92 -66.06
C SER A 740 1.11 21.97 -67.15
N LEU A 741 2.27 21.94 -67.81
CA LEU A 741 2.70 22.96 -68.80
C LEU A 741 2.80 22.47 -70.26
N LEU A 742 2.40 21.23 -70.56
CA LEU A 742 2.47 20.66 -71.93
C LEU A 742 1.17 19.95 -72.36
N ASN A 743 0.05 20.70 -72.36
CA ASN A 743 -1.09 20.44 -73.23
C ASN A 743 -1.86 21.73 -73.48
N GLY A 744 -1.88 22.19 -74.74
CA GLY A 744 -2.67 23.34 -75.15
C GLY A 744 -3.00 23.24 -76.63
N ASP A 745 -4.28 23.03 -76.93
CA ASP A 745 -4.84 23.12 -78.27
C ASP A 745 -6.03 24.11 -78.25
N GLU A 746 -5.90 25.12 -79.10
CA GLU A 746 -6.91 26.00 -79.70
C GLU A 746 -8.28 26.23 -79.02
N GLU A 747 -8.40 27.35 -78.29
CA GLU A 747 -9.43 28.35 -78.65
C GLU A 747 -8.75 29.73 -78.85
N SER A 748 -9.29 30.57 -79.74
CA SER A 748 -8.66 31.84 -80.07
C SER A 748 -9.63 32.97 -80.44
N GLN A 749 -9.45 34.16 -79.84
CA GLN A 749 -9.92 35.42 -80.42
C GLN A 749 -9.20 36.69 -79.89
N SER A 750 -8.46 37.32 -80.79
CA SER A 750 -8.20 38.77 -80.94
C SER A 750 -8.10 39.70 -79.71
N ARG A 751 -6.85 40.05 -79.38
CA ARG A 751 -6.28 41.40 -79.07
C ARG A 751 -7.22 42.63 -79.19
N HIS A 752 -7.15 43.54 -78.20
CA HIS A 752 -6.66 44.95 -78.26
C HIS A 752 -6.97 45.61 -76.88
N ALA A 753 -6.03 46.15 -76.11
CA ALA A 753 -5.24 47.38 -76.28
C ALA A 753 -6.06 48.69 -76.15
N ASP A 754 -6.07 49.30 -74.95
CA ASP A 754 -5.62 50.69 -74.68
C ASP A 754 -5.44 50.91 -73.14
N GLY A 755 -4.93 52.07 -72.70
CA GLY A 755 -4.51 52.33 -71.30
C GLY A 755 -5.51 53.05 -70.38
N GLY A 756 -5.09 53.34 -69.13
CA GLY A 756 -5.71 54.40 -68.30
C GLY A 756 -5.62 54.27 -66.77
N ASP A 757 -5.26 55.40 -66.13
CA ASP A 757 -5.61 55.89 -64.77
C ASP A 757 -5.18 55.19 -63.44
N THR A 758 -4.08 55.71 -62.89
CA THR A 758 -3.92 56.36 -61.56
C THR A 758 -4.42 55.76 -60.23
N GLY A 759 -3.55 55.81 -59.21
CA GLY A 759 -3.87 55.74 -57.76
C GLY A 759 -2.87 54.85 -56.98
N THR A 760 -1.69 55.34 -56.55
CA THR A 760 -1.45 56.11 -55.29
C THR A 760 -1.77 55.27 -54.04
N SER A 761 -0.83 54.95 -53.13
CA SER A 761 0.55 55.46 -52.92
C SER A 761 1.49 54.40 -52.33
N ASP A 762 2.77 54.49 -52.73
CA ASP A 762 3.99 54.32 -51.92
C ASP A 762 4.11 53.11 -50.96
N ASP A 763 4.73 52.03 -51.46
CA ASP A 763 5.67 51.23 -50.67
C ASP A 763 7.07 51.89 -50.74
N ASP A 764 7.86 51.84 -49.66
CA ASP A 764 9.33 51.96 -49.75
C ASP A 764 9.98 51.22 -48.56
N ASP A 765 10.74 50.17 -48.89
CA ASP A 765 11.28 49.08 -48.05
C ASP A 765 11.90 49.45 -46.68
N GLN A 766 11.76 48.55 -45.69
CA GLN A 766 12.94 47.82 -45.14
C GLN A 766 12.62 46.60 -44.22
N ASN A 767 12.52 45.42 -44.85
CA ASN A 767 13.27 44.20 -44.47
C ASN A 767 13.14 43.65 -43.01
N ASP A 768 11.98 43.08 -42.68
CA ASP A 768 11.87 42.11 -41.57
C ASP A 768 12.30 40.70 -41.99
N ASN A 769 13.21 40.09 -41.23
CA ASN A 769 13.64 38.69 -41.37
C ASN A 769 13.59 37.99 -40.00
N ASP A 770 12.38 37.75 -39.49
CA ASP A 770 12.12 36.84 -38.37
C ASP A 770 10.72 36.21 -38.54
N VAL A 771 10.66 35.00 -39.12
CA VAL A 771 9.40 34.28 -39.37
C VAL A 771 9.21 33.22 -38.28
N ASP A 772 8.42 33.55 -37.26
CA ASP A 772 7.96 32.62 -36.24
C ASP A 772 7.05 31.53 -36.84
N LEU A 773 7.41 30.26 -36.59
CA LEU A 773 6.54 29.09 -36.80
C LEU A 773 6.73 28.05 -35.67
N GLY A 774 6.59 28.46 -34.41
CA GLY A 774 6.62 27.57 -33.23
C GLY A 774 5.40 26.64 -33.05
N THR A 775 4.57 26.42 -34.07
CA THR A 775 3.15 26.03 -33.89
C THR A 775 2.80 24.55 -33.87
N ASP A 776 3.62 23.64 -34.42
CA ASP A 776 3.25 22.20 -34.48
C ASP A 776 3.47 21.46 -33.16
N ALA A 777 4.42 21.90 -32.33
CA ALA A 777 4.80 21.24 -31.09
C ALA A 777 3.71 21.27 -29.99
N GLU A 778 2.80 22.24 -30.03
CA GLU A 778 1.66 22.30 -29.11
C GLU A 778 0.43 21.52 -29.61
N LYS A 779 0.37 21.21 -30.91
CA LYS A 779 -0.80 20.58 -31.53
C LYS A 779 -0.85 19.08 -31.27
N MET A 780 0.27 18.37 -31.42
CA MET A 780 0.38 16.95 -31.05
C MET A 780 0.08 16.72 -29.56
N LYS A 781 0.55 17.62 -28.68
CA LYS A 781 0.28 17.58 -27.23
C LYS A 781 -1.18 17.80 -26.82
N ARG A 782 -2.07 18.17 -27.75
CA ARG A 782 -3.53 18.14 -27.54
C ARG A 782 -4.12 16.80 -27.97
N GLN A 783 -3.65 16.21 -29.07
CA GLN A 783 -4.12 14.91 -29.54
C GLN A 783 -3.75 13.76 -28.58
N GLU A 784 -2.53 13.76 -28.01
CA GLU A 784 -2.11 12.87 -26.89
C GLU A 784 -2.99 12.98 -25.62
N LYS A 785 -3.95 13.91 -25.56
CA LYS A 785 -4.91 14.09 -24.47
C LYS A 785 -6.35 13.77 -24.82
N ASP A 786 -6.68 13.75 -26.12
CA ASP A 786 -7.99 13.35 -26.62
C ASP A 786 -8.04 11.84 -26.92
N GLU A 787 -6.88 11.18 -27.09
CA GLU A 787 -6.71 9.72 -27.04
C GLU A 787 -6.85 9.16 -25.60
N MET A 788 -7.90 9.57 -24.88
CA MET A 788 -8.42 8.81 -23.73
C MET A 788 -9.19 7.61 -24.27
N GLU A 789 -8.44 6.58 -24.66
CA GLU A 789 -8.95 5.30 -25.15
C GLU A 789 -9.85 4.65 -24.10
N TYR A 790 -11.15 4.66 -24.37
CA TYR A 790 -12.13 3.78 -23.75
C TYR A 790 -12.07 2.45 -24.50
N ASP A 791 -11.62 1.39 -23.82
CA ASP A 791 -11.95 0.01 -24.20
C ASP A 791 -13.46 -0.20 -23.97
N ASP A 792 -14.27 0.22 -24.95
CA ASP A 792 -15.70 -0.11 -25.05
C ASP A 792 -15.84 -1.18 -26.14
N ASP A 793 -15.72 -2.45 -25.74
CA ASP A 793 -15.80 -3.62 -26.62
C ASP A 793 -17.24 -3.82 -27.15
N THR A 794 -17.65 -2.97 -28.09
CA THR A 794 -18.93 -3.11 -28.80
C THR A 794 -18.82 -4.18 -29.89
N GLU A 795 -18.86 -5.46 -29.50
CA GLU A 795 -19.19 -6.52 -30.46
C GLU A 795 -20.63 -6.36 -30.97
N THR A 796 -20.83 -6.51 -32.28
CA THR A 796 -22.12 -6.29 -32.94
C THR A 796 -23.03 -7.52 -32.83
N GLU A 797 -24.04 -7.48 -31.97
CA GLU A 797 -25.19 -8.39 -32.05
C GLU A 797 -26.36 -7.75 -32.84
N GLU A 798 -26.75 -8.37 -33.95
CA GLU A 798 -28.05 -8.09 -34.60
C GLU A 798 -29.14 -9.06 -34.10
N GLY A 799 -29.79 -8.66 -32.99
CA GLY A 799 -31.25 -8.76 -32.85
C GLY A 799 -31.92 -10.12 -32.59
N MET A 800 -32.28 -10.36 -31.31
CA MET A 800 -33.61 -10.84 -30.94
C MET A 800 -34.06 -10.20 -29.62
N GLY A 801 -35.25 -9.60 -29.60
CA GLY A 801 -35.78 -8.87 -28.43
C GLY A 801 -36.96 -9.54 -27.74
N SER A 802 -37.24 -9.15 -26.50
CA SER A 802 -38.50 -9.40 -25.80
C SER A 802 -38.83 -8.25 -24.84
N GLU A 803 -40.12 -7.93 -24.69
CA GLU A 803 -40.61 -6.66 -24.13
C GLU A 803 -40.68 -6.62 -22.59
N SER A 804 -40.55 -5.43 -22.01
CA SER A 804 -41.25 -4.96 -20.79
C SER A 804 -41.13 -3.43 -20.71
N GLU A 805 -42.19 -2.74 -20.27
CA GLU A 805 -42.35 -1.27 -20.36
C GLU A 805 -42.28 -0.57 -18.99
N GLU A 806 -41.76 0.68 -18.98
CA GLU A 806 -42.09 1.82 -18.09
C GLU A 806 -42.03 1.64 -16.54
N SER A 807 -41.96 2.67 -15.66
CA SER A 807 -41.92 4.15 -15.73
C SER A 807 -40.82 4.65 -14.75
N ASP A 808 -40.52 5.93 -14.44
CA ASP A 808 -41.07 7.28 -14.66
C ASP A 808 -39.89 8.29 -14.77
N GLU A 809 -40.13 9.56 -15.17
CA GLU A 809 -39.19 10.69 -15.00
C GLU A 809 -39.81 11.85 -14.18
N ASP A 810 -38.97 12.68 -13.54
CA ASP A 810 -39.40 13.91 -12.85
C ASP A 810 -39.78 15.02 -13.88
N PRO A 811 -41.00 15.60 -13.85
CA PRO A 811 -41.41 16.63 -14.80
C PRO A 811 -41.01 18.06 -14.38
N ALA A 812 -40.60 18.86 -15.36
CA ALA A 812 -40.45 20.32 -15.26
C ALA A 812 -41.55 21.07 -16.05
N GLU A 813 -41.81 22.33 -15.69
CA GLU A 813 -43.09 23.01 -15.93
C GLU A 813 -43.45 23.34 -17.41
N SER A 814 -44.70 22.97 -17.77
CA SER A 814 -45.65 23.72 -18.61
C SER A 814 -45.42 23.89 -20.13
N GLY A 815 -46.45 23.50 -20.90
CA GLY A 815 -46.65 23.77 -22.33
C GLY A 815 -48.00 23.18 -22.76
N ASP A 816 -48.81 23.89 -23.57
CA ASP A 816 -50.25 23.62 -23.72
C ASP A 816 -50.66 22.92 -25.05
N ASP A 817 -51.90 22.43 -25.06
CA ASP A 817 -52.80 22.13 -26.20
C ASP A 817 -52.54 20.95 -27.20
N SER A 818 -53.33 19.88 -26.98
CA SER A 818 -54.33 19.32 -27.93
C SER A 818 -54.03 18.20 -28.97
N GLN A 819 -54.83 17.13 -28.83
CA GLN A 819 -55.57 16.32 -29.84
C GLN A 819 -54.90 15.41 -30.92
N GLU A 820 -55.30 14.11 -30.86
CA GLU A 820 -55.95 13.26 -31.91
C GLU A 820 -55.35 13.10 -33.34
N ALA A 821 -55.46 12.00 -34.11
CA ALA A 821 -55.82 10.56 -33.97
C ALA A 821 -55.54 9.88 -35.37
N ASP A 822 -55.96 8.67 -35.83
CA ASP A 822 -56.85 7.58 -35.34
C ASP A 822 -56.68 6.25 -36.14
N LYS A 823 -56.63 5.07 -35.47
CA LYS A 823 -57.01 3.70 -35.97
C LYS A 823 -56.31 3.09 -37.23
N GLU A 824 -56.46 1.82 -37.66
CA GLU A 824 -57.32 0.68 -37.26
C GLU A 824 -56.68 -0.75 -37.46
N HIS A 825 -57.44 -1.81 -37.15
CA HIS A 825 -57.12 -3.27 -37.07
C HIS A 825 -56.98 -4.02 -38.45
N THR A 826 -56.70 -5.35 -38.57
CA THR A 826 -57.70 -6.46 -38.38
C THR A 826 -57.18 -7.89 -38.72
N ILE A 827 -57.15 -8.83 -37.72
CA ILE A 827 -57.53 -10.30 -37.73
C ILE A 827 -56.87 -11.28 -38.76
N SER A 828 -56.55 -12.58 -38.52
CA SER A 828 -56.37 -13.48 -37.34
C SER A 828 -55.93 -14.92 -37.75
N LYS A 829 -55.32 -15.73 -36.84
CA LYS A 829 -55.34 -17.24 -36.68
C LYS A 829 -55.15 -18.18 -37.92
N SER A 830 -54.58 -19.40 -37.90
CA SER A 830 -54.54 -20.50 -36.89
C SER A 830 -53.52 -21.64 -37.22
N GLU A 831 -53.04 -22.34 -36.17
CA GLU A 831 -52.84 -23.82 -36.03
C GLU A 831 -51.91 -24.68 -36.94
N THR A 832 -50.78 -25.15 -36.34
CA THR A 832 -50.23 -26.55 -36.21
C THR A 832 -50.08 -27.53 -37.40
N THR A 833 -48.91 -28.23 -37.53
CA THR A 833 -48.68 -29.66 -37.10
C THR A 833 -47.32 -30.31 -37.54
N SER A 834 -46.54 -30.82 -36.57
CA SER A 834 -45.98 -32.22 -36.44
C SER A 834 -44.88 -32.88 -37.36
N VAL A 835 -43.79 -33.33 -36.70
CA VAL A 835 -42.92 -34.56 -36.81
C VAL A 835 -41.91 -34.93 -37.96
N ASP A 836 -40.79 -35.53 -37.47
CA ASP A 836 -39.98 -36.71 -37.91
C ASP A 836 -38.78 -36.71 -38.94
N ASP A 837 -37.60 -37.02 -38.36
CA ASP A 837 -36.56 -38.03 -38.72
C ASP A 837 -35.45 -37.90 -39.82
N LEU A 838 -34.39 -38.72 -39.62
CA LEU A 838 -33.12 -38.91 -40.39
C LEU A 838 -33.26 -40.07 -41.45
N PRO A 839 -32.23 -40.72 -42.09
CA PRO A 839 -30.75 -40.58 -42.11
C PRO A 839 -29.98 -40.83 -43.47
N TYR A 840 -28.63 -40.68 -43.44
CA TYR A 840 -27.54 -41.37 -44.20
C TYR A 840 -27.65 -41.90 -45.68
N SER A 841 -26.83 -41.29 -46.58
CA SER A 841 -25.78 -41.87 -47.47
C SER A 841 -25.99 -43.11 -48.40
N VAL A 842 -25.60 -43.01 -49.70
CA VAL A 842 -24.63 -43.91 -50.44
C VAL A 842 -24.42 -43.51 -51.93
N LYS A 843 -23.35 -44.02 -52.59
CA LYS A 843 -22.72 -43.56 -53.86
C LYS A 843 -23.11 -44.34 -55.15
N LYS A 844 -23.14 -43.67 -56.33
CA LYS A 844 -22.40 -44.00 -57.62
C LYS A 844 -23.06 -43.44 -58.91
N GLY A 845 -22.25 -42.98 -59.91
CA GLY A 845 -22.66 -43.09 -61.34
C GLY A 845 -22.24 -42.03 -62.40
N LYS A 846 -20.99 -42.07 -62.90
CA LYS A 846 -20.47 -41.61 -64.24
C LYS A 846 -21.22 -40.56 -65.12
N LYS A 847 -20.48 -39.50 -65.51
CA LYS A 847 -20.28 -38.88 -66.88
C LYS A 847 -21.51 -38.63 -67.81
N SER A 848 -21.63 -37.51 -68.56
CA SER A 848 -20.59 -36.63 -69.15
C SER A 848 -21.07 -35.24 -69.63
N LYS A 849 -20.12 -34.28 -69.58
CA LYS A 849 -19.89 -33.12 -70.50
C LYS A 849 -20.89 -31.94 -70.57
N ASP A 850 -20.31 -30.80 -70.18
CA ASP A 850 -20.22 -29.51 -70.88
C ASP A 850 -21.23 -28.36 -70.63
N ASP A 851 -20.60 -27.18 -70.56
CA ASP A 851 -21.06 -25.79 -70.73
C ASP A 851 -21.90 -25.04 -69.65
N ARG A 852 -21.26 -23.96 -69.16
CA ARG A 852 -21.82 -22.68 -68.66
C ARG A 852 -22.63 -22.69 -67.35
N GLY A 853 -21.93 -22.46 -66.25
CA GLY A 853 -22.56 -22.06 -64.97
C GLY A 853 -21.56 -21.60 -63.91
N THR A 854 -21.51 -20.30 -63.63
CA THR A 854 -21.19 -19.70 -62.32
C THR A 854 -20.15 -20.39 -61.42
N ALA A 855 -18.86 -20.33 -61.81
CA ALA A 855 -17.78 -20.22 -60.82
C ALA A 855 -17.62 -18.72 -60.47
N LYS A 856 -18.41 -18.23 -59.51
CA LYS A 856 -18.33 -16.86 -58.98
C LYS A 856 -18.61 -16.87 -57.47
N LEU A 857 -17.59 -17.23 -56.69
CA LEU A 857 -17.35 -16.73 -55.32
C LEU A 857 -16.03 -17.26 -54.71
N GLU A 858 -15.51 -18.43 -55.15
CA GLU A 858 -14.27 -19.02 -54.62
C GLU A 858 -12.97 -18.62 -55.38
N GLU A 859 -13.01 -17.66 -56.30
CA GLU A 859 -11.82 -17.21 -57.07
C GLU A 859 -11.29 -15.82 -56.67
N LYS A 860 -11.72 -15.27 -55.52
CA LYS A 860 -11.16 -14.01 -54.97
C LYS A 860 -9.98 -14.24 -54.01
N ASN A 861 -10.13 -15.13 -53.03
CA ASN A 861 -9.15 -15.26 -51.93
C ASN A 861 -7.92 -16.14 -52.24
N GLN A 862 -7.60 -16.37 -53.53
CA GLN A 862 -6.36 -17.03 -53.97
C GLN A 862 -5.56 -16.24 -55.01
N ASN A 863 -5.96 -15.01 -55.36
CA ASN A 863 -5.22 -14.14 -56.28
C ASN A 863 -4.55 -12.91 -55.61
N GLU A 864 -5.04 -12.45 -54.46
CA GLU A 864 -4.38 -11.37 -53.70
C GLU A 864 -3.00 -11.84 -53.17
N GLY A 865 -2.97 -13.03 -52.55
CA GLY A 865 -1.75 -13.78 -52.19
C GLY A 865 -0.91 -14.30 -53.37
N ARG A 866 -1.01 -13.66 -54.55
CA ARG A 866 -0.15 -13.90 -55.72
C ARG A 866 0.19 -12.65 -56.51
N LEU A 867 -0.58 -11.56 -56.36
CA LEU A 867 -0.26 -10.27 -56.95
C LEU A 867 0.73 -9.47 -56.10
N ASP A 868 0.68 -9.56 -54.77
CA ASP A 868 1.70 -8.93 -53.91
C ASP A 868 3.05 -9.64 -54.02
N ASP A 869 3.07 -10.98 -54.13
CA ASP A 869 4.29 -11.74 -54.44
C ASP A 869 4.89 -11.36 -55.81
N GLN A 870 4.07 -10.95 -56.79
CA GLN A 870 4.57 -10.48 -58.09
C GLN A 870 4.95 -9.00 -58.11
N LYS A 871 4.28 -8.13 -57.35
CA LYS A 871 4.72 -6.72 -57.17
C LYS A 871 6.03 -6.66 -56.37
N GLN A 872 6.14 -7.38 -55.25
CA GLN A 872 7.42 -7.58 -54.56
C GLN A 872 8.45 -8.30 -55.45
N GLY A 873 8.00 -9.24 -56.28
CA GLY A 873 8.83 -10.01 -57.21
C GLY A 873 9.48 -9.19 -58.33
N GLN A 874 8.94 -8.04 -58.71
CA GLN A 874 9.57 -7.17 -59.72
C GLN A 874 10.45 -6.05 -59.12
N ILE A 875 10.14 -5.55 -57.92
CA ILE A 875 11.00 -4.60 -57.20
C ILE A 875 12.29 -5.30 -56.68
N LYS A 876 12.23 -6.60 -56.37
CA LYS A 876 13.40 -7.42 -55.95
C LYS A 876 14.38 -7.77 -57.11
N LYS A 877 14.57 -6.89 -58.10
CA LYS A 877 15.59 -7.04 -59.17
C LYS A 877 16.95 -6.44 -58.79
N ARG A 878 17.71 -7.18 -57.98
CA ARG A 878 19.18 -7.06 -57.80
C ARG A 878 19.74 -5.63 -57.64
N ARG A 879 19.52 -5.00 -56.49
CA ARG A 879 20.68 -4.41 -55.78
C ARG A 879 21.34 -5.53 -54.97
N LYS A 880 22.67 -5.67 -55.06
CA LYS A 880 23.39 -6.50 -54.08
C LYS A 880 23.31 -5.78 -52.73
N LYS A 881 23.25 -6.52 -51.61
CA LYS A 881 23.70 -5.96 -50.33
C LYS A 881 25.16 -5.58 -50.49
N LEU A 882 25.42 -4.29 -50.66
CA LEU A 882 26.75 -3.72 -50.52
C LEU A 882 26.96 -3.55 -49.02
N LYS A 883 28.00 -4.16 -48.46
CA LYS A 883 28.46 -3.74 -47.13
C LYS A 883 29.04 -2.34 -47.29
N HIS A 884 28.38 -1.34 -46.72
CA HIS A 884 28.90 0.03 -46.68
C HIS A 884 30.15 0.13 -45.80
N THR A 885 30.33 -0.80 -44.86
CA THR A 885 31.55 -0.96 -44.06
C THR A 885 32.72 -1.43 -44.92
N ILE A 886 33.77 -0.62 -45.07
CA ILE A 886 35.03 -1.00 -45.73
C ILE A 886 36.00 -1.62 -44.73
N HIS A 887 36.15 -0.99 -43.57
CA HIS A 887 37.22 -1.27 -42.61
C HIS A 887 36.65 -1.27 -41.19
N VAL A 888 37.13 -2.20 -40.36
CA VAL A 888 36.89 -2.24 -38.92
C VAL A 888 38.24 -2.52 -38.27
N GLU A 889 38.71 -1.59 -37.45
CA GLU A 889 39.97 -1.67 -36.72
C GLU A 889 39.67 -1.56 -35.23
N SER A 890 40.46 -2.24 -34.40
CA SER A 890 40.41 -2.01 -32.95
C SER A 890 41.75 -2.29 -32.32
N SER A 891 42.15 -1.38 -31.44
CA SER A 891 43.46 -1.27 -30.81
C SER A 891 43.25 -0.89 -29.36
N ASP A 892 43.37 -1.87 -28.46
CA ASP A 892 43.17 -1.74 -27.01
C ASP A 892 41.86 -1.03 -26.61
N LEU A 893 41.88 0.29 -26.38
CA LEU A 893 40.71 1.08 -25.98
C LEU A 893 40.01 1.80 -27.13
N ASP A 894 40.61 1.86 -28.32
CA ASP A 894 40.07 2.57 -29.48
C ASP A 894 39.48 1.61 -30.51
N PHE A 895 38.29 1.92 -31.01
CA PHE A 895 37.53 1.14 -31.98
C PHE A 895 37.13 2.02 -33.17
N GLU A 896 37.42 1.61 -34.40
CA GLU A 896 37.27 2.44 -35.59
C GLU A 896 36.54 1.71 -36.73
N ILE A 897 35.49 2.34 -37.27
CA ILE A 897 34.69 1.82 -38.38
C ILE A 897 34.68 2.81 -39.55
N HIS A 898 34.94 2.34 -40.76
CA HIS A 898 34.86 3.15 -41.98
C HIS A 898 33.66 2.75 -42.83
N TYR A 899 32.73 3.67 -43.03
CA TYR A 899 31.61 3.52 -43.97
C TYR A 899 31.82 4.40 -45.21
N ALA A 900 31.58 3.91 -46.43
CA ALA A 900 31.66 4.74 -47.63
C ALA A 900 30.40 4.71 -48.49
N PHE A 901 29.88 5.91 -48.74
CA PHE A 901 28.67 6.14 -49.52
C PHE A 901 29.05 6.72 -50.87
N HIS A 902 28.61 6.04 -51.93
CA HIS A 902 29.23 6.18 -53.26
C HIS A 902 28.47 7.11 -54.21
N ASP A 903 27.13 7.15 -54.13
CA ASP A 903 26.23 8.08 -54.84
C ASP A 903 24.90 8.25 -54.04
N GLU A 904 24.98 8.30 -52.70
CA GLU A 904 23.82 8.25 -51.79
C GLU A 904 23.61 9.60 -51.06
N PRO A 905 22.38 9.98 -50.66
CA PRO A 905 22.12 11.26 -49.99
C PRO A 905 22.90 11.40 -48.66
N HIS A 906 23.30 12.62 -48.31
CA HIS A 906 24.10 12.91 -47.11
C HIS A 906 23.44 12.38 -45.83
N ILE A 907 23.96 11.27 -45.30
CA ILE A 907 23.53 10.70 -44.02
C ILE A 907 24.20 11.46 -42.89
N LEU A 908 23.41 12.16 -42.06
CA LEU A 908 23.89 12.69 -40.79
C LEU A 908 24.05 11.54 -39.78
N LEU A 909 25.16 10.79 -39.88
CA LEU A 909 25.49 9.73 -38.92
C LEU A 909 25.54 10.25 -37.46
N ALA A 910 25.81 11.54 -37.25
CA ALA A 910 25.73 12.19 -35.96
C ALA A 910 24.30 12.24 -35.37
N GLN A 911 23.25 12.34 -36.20
CA GLN A 911 21.86 12.22 -35.73
C GLN A 911 21.50 10.76 -35.43
N ASN A 912 21.96 9.82 -36.25
CA ASN A 912 21.72 8.40 -36.03
C ASN A 912 22.43 7.89 -34.75
N SER A 913 23.70 8.23 -34.52
CA SER A 913 24.43 7.83 -33.31
C SER A 913 23.80 8.37 -32.02
N THR A 914 23.25 9.59 -32.02
CA THR A 914 22.50 10.14 -30.88
C THR A 914 21.14 9.49 -30.65
N CYS A 915 20.54 8.89 -31.68
CA CYS A 915 19.27 8.15 -31.56
C CYS A 915 19.45 6.70 -31.09
N PHE A 916 20.66 6.13 -31.11
CA PHE A 916 20.90 4.73 -30.78
C PHE A 916 21.02 4.30 -29.30
N PRO A 917 21.31 5.16 -28.29
CA PRO A 917 21.56 4.66 -26.92
C PRO A 917 20.32 4.08 -26.21
N TYR A 918 19.13 4.26 -26.78
CA TYR A 918 17.85 3.84 -26.18
C TYR A 918 17.19 2.62 -26.83
N ARG A 919 17.75 2.01 -27.90
CA ARG A 919 16.98 1.00 -28.67
C ARG A 919 17.80 -0.11 -29.35
N ILE A 920 18.78 -0.67 -28.66
CA ILE A 920 19.39 -1.97 -29.01
C ILE A 920 18.95 -3.00 -27.96
N ASP A 921 17.76 -3.56 -28.18
CA ASP A 921 17.18 -4.63 -27.37
C ASP A 921 17.31 -5.98 -28.10
N TYR A 922 18.31 -6.77 -27.70
CA TYR A 922 18.38 -8.19 -27.98
C TYR A 922 18.94 -8.94 -26.76
N ILE A 923 18.06 -9.76 -26.17
CA ILE A 923 18.28 -10.67 -25.02
C ILE A 923 18.64 -9.94 -23.72
#